data_AF-A0A2T0WEI0-F1
#
_entry.id   AF-A0A2T0WEI0-F1
#
_cell.length_a   1.000
_cell.length_b   1.000
_cell.length_c   1.000
_cell.angle_alpha   90.00
_cell.angle_beta   90.00
_cell.angle_gamma   90.00
#
_symmetry.space_group_name_H-M   'P 1'
#
loop_
_entity.id
_entity.type
_entity.pdbx_description
1 polymer ?
#
loop_
_entity_poly.entity_id
_entity_poly.type
_entity_poly.pdbx_seq_one_letter_code
_entity_poly.pdbx_strand_id
1 'polypeptide(L)'
;MNPKKIKSNLFPLLFCCICLTAQMSCSESSQRSSHNTWTHYAGSPDQSKYFESEQITPENVHLLEVSWFYPTEDNVPYFFSPIIVDTVMYVMGKNSSLIALNVKNGEEIWIHSNLNGLTKRGINYWESQDKSDRRLIFTINNTIQAIDALTGQSILSFGENGYVDLREGLDRVPSSIRRIQPMMPGVLYEDLLIIGSATGENYFSPPGHIRAYNVITGEMEWIFHSIPHPGEFGYETWPKDAYKYAGGVNVWSEITVDSEKGIAFLPIGSPTYDYYGADRLGSNLFGNSLVALDAKTGERLWHFQTVHHDLWDYDLSPAPQLLTLNRNGKKIDAVAIATKHGFVFVFDRVTGEPVFPIEEKPFPASEMPGEEAWPTQPISSLPRFTRNEVTLETLNPYFPDSIKQVWQKRLSEAKSGLYIPPSDKYETVMMPGALGGSNYGNTAADPDKGILYILTQEHASIYKLNKVEPPKLDLSVGEIKRVKTLYTASCQSCHGIEMEGGVGPPLQNIGEHLFYDEFRSTVLNGKGQMPGFVHVDEETLKALYRYLGGNPRTFNIRRNLEAQEVEGPVVASGGVKILPDENHSLAMSDYPNDVEHPDVRFTTDYGLDWPGLAAPPWSSILAYDLNNGTIKWRRPVGQDSLYAQGNQSLGAPGGVLRKGMIVTSTGVVFTTAKGGKLYALDAESGEILWEETSSNEINAQPSMYTLDGNQYLVINATSNFARDSYNHSKKPNALPKGYVIYSLPKNKLNPIENQ
;
A
#
# COMPACT_ATOMS: atom_id res chain seq x y z
N MET A 1 -34.24 -77.94 5.68
CA MET A 1 -33.51 -79.17 5.26
C MET A 1 -32.01 -78.93 5.40
N ASN A 2 -31.24 -80.01 5.56
CA ASN A 2 -29.77 -80.10 5.53
C ASN A 2 -29.47 -81.57 5.11
N PRO A 3 -28.29 -82.02 4.63
CA PRO A 3 -26.95 -81.52 4.98
C PRO A 3 -25.89 -81.56 3.83
N LYS A 4 -24.60 -81.45 4.22
CA LYS A 4 -23.35 -81.96 3.56
C LYS A 4 -22.62 -81.01 2.58
N LYS A 5 -21.27 -80.90 2.59
CA LYS A 5 -20.22 -81.34 3.55
C LYS A 5 -18.80 -80.86 3.11
N ILE A 6 -17.90 -80.53 4.07
CA ILE A 6 -16.42 -80.86 4.11
C ILE A 6 -15.52 -80.24 3.00
N LYS A 7 -14.25 -79.81 3.17
CA LYS A 7 -13.18 -79.73 4.21
C LYS A 7 -12.09 -78.73 3.69
N SER A 8 -10.93 -78.37 4.28
CA SER A 8 -10.28 -78.49 5.62
C SER A 8 -8.93 -77.72 5.65
N ASN A 9 -8.49 -77.29 6.85
CA ASN A 9 -7.10 -77.01 7.28
C ASN A 9 -6.41 -75.78 6.62
N LEU A 10 -5.43 -75.10 7.24
CA LEU A 10 -4.63 -75.38 8.47
C LEU A 10 -4.33 -74.05 9.26
N PHE A 11 -4.10 -74.15 10.57
CA PHE A 11 -3.60 -73.10 11.52
C PHE A 11 -2.11 -73.41 11.88
N PRO A 12 -1.35 -72.66 12.74
CA PRO A 12 -1.60 -71.40 13.48
C PRO A 12 -0.49 -70.33 13.17
N LEU A 13 0.04 -69.39 13.98
CA LEU A 13 -0.08 -68.93 15.40
C LEU A 13 0.51 -67.47 15.53
N LEU A 14 0.55 -66.90 16.76
CA LEU A 14 1.16 -65.61 17.20
C LEU A 14 0.43 -64.30 16.76
N PHE A 15 0.29 -63.25 17.60
CA PHE A 15 0.43 -63.12 19.07
C PHE A 15 -0.38 -61.91 19.63
N CYS A 16 -0.40 -61.71 20.96
CA CYS A 16 -1.22 -60.75 21.70
C CYS A 16 -1.11 -59.25 21.35
N CYS A 17 -2.23 -58.52 21.49
CA CYS A 17 -2.42 -57.34 22.37
C CYS A 17 -3.93 -57.04 22.50
N ILE A 18 -4.54 -57.14 23.69
CA ILE A 18 -4.72 -56.07 24.69
C ILE A 18 -5.50 -54.85 24.14
N CYS A 19 -6.73 -54.68 24.62
CA CYS A 19 -7.56 -53.51 24.34
C CYS A 19 -7.25 -52.36 25.30
N LEU A 20 -6.78 -51.22 24.78
CA LEU A 20 -6.99 -49.91 25.41
C LEU A 20 -7.87 -49.08 24.48
N THR A 21 -8.98 -48.57 24.99
CA THR A 21 -9.85 -47.62 24.28
C THR A 21 -9.29 -46.20 24.44
N ALA A 22 -8.37 -45.81 23.56
CA ALA A 22 -7.95 -44.42 23.45
C ALA A 22 -9.05 -43.60 22.77
N GLN A 23 -9.67 -42.66 23.49
CA GLN A 23 -10.46 -41.61 22.87
C GLN A 23 -9.50 -40.59 22.22
N MET A 24 -9.15 -40.83 20.96
CA MET A 24 -8.54 -39.79 20.14
C MET A 24 -9.62 -38.79 19.71
N SER A 25 -9.98 -37.88 20.60
CA SER A 25 -10.47 -36.58 20.18
C SER A 25 -9.30 -35.85 19.52
N CYS A 26 -9.22 -35.93 18.19
CA CYS A 26 -8.44 -34.97 17.41
C CYS A 26 -9.10 -33.60 17.56
N SER A 27 -8.76 -32.87 18.62
CA SER A 27 -8.89 -31.42 18.62
C SER A 27 -7.81 -30.89 17.69
N GLU A 28 -8.11 -30.84 16.39
CA GLU A 28 -7.46 -29.89 15.50
C GLU A 28 -7.79 -28.49 16.05
N SER A 29 -6.87 -27.94 16.83
CA SER A 29 -6.96 -26.57 17.32
C SER A 29 -6.68 -25.65 16.15
N SER A 30 -7.72 -25.38 15.34
CA SER A 30 -7.73 -24.28 14.38
C SER A 30 -7.32 -23.02 15.12
N GLN A 31 -6.10 -22.53 14.87
CA GLN A 31 -5.57 -21.35 15.54
C GLN A 31 -6.25 -20.12 14.96
N ARG A 32 -7.43 -19.79 15.50
CA ARG A 32 -7.98 -18.44 15.42
C ARG A 32 -6.88 -17.49 15.87
N SER A 33 -6.55 -16.50 15.04
CA SER A 33 -5.52 -15.51 15.35
C SER A 33 -5.87 -14.85 16.68
N SER A 34 -5.10 -15.10 17.74
CA SER A 34 -5.32 -14.43 19.02
C SER A 34 -4.89 -12.97 18.85
N HIS A 35 -5.86 -12.06 18.80
CA HIS A 35 -5.64 -10.63 18.54
C HIS A 35 -5.00 -9.90 19.73
N ASN A 36 -4.27 -10.60 20.59
CA ASN A 36 -3.55 -10.08 21.76
C ASN A 36 -2.05 -9.87 21.49
N THR A 37 -1.59 -10.06 20.24
CA THR A 37 -0.22 -9.81 19.79
C THR A 37 -0.19 -8.90 18.56
N TRP A 38 0.99 -8.42 18.17
CA TRP A 38 1.17 -7.54 17.00
C TRP A 38 2.36 -7.97 16.15
N THR A 39 2.44 -9.27 15.86
CA THR A 39 3.55 -9.91 15.17
C THR A 39 3.61 -9.59 13.68
N HIS A 40 2.49 -9.17 13.09
CA HIS A 40 2.34 -8.83 11.68
C HIS A 40 2.08 -7.34 11.47
N TYR A 41 2.30 -6.84 10.25
CA TYR A 41 1.76 -5.55 9.83
C TYR A 41 0.25 -5.51 10.10
N ALA A 42 -0.25 -4.43 10.70
CA ALA A 42 -1.64 -4.29 11.14
C ALA A 42 -2.13 -5.33 12.18
N GLY A 43 -1.20 -5.97 12.89
CA GLY A 43 -1.43 -6.87 14.01
C GLY A 43 -1.41 -8.35 13.64
N SER A 44 -2.23 -8.72 12.65
CA SER A 44 -2.53 -10.11 12.28
C SER A 44 -2.64 -10.28 10.75
N PRO A 45 -2.46 -11.50 10.19
CA PRO A 45 -2.70 -11.79 8.77
C PRO A 45 -4.11 -11.40 8.28
N ASP A 46 -5.12 -11.36 9.17
CA ASP A 46 -6.49 -10.96 8.83
C ASP A 46 -6.67 -9.44 8.59
N GLN A 47 -5.62 -8.64 8.81
CA GLN A 47 -5.57 -7.18 8.66
C GLN A 47 -6.67 -6.41 9.43
N SER A 48 -7.33 -7.06 10.40
CA SER A 48 -8.47 -6.51 11.15
C SER A 48 -8.13 -5.26 11.98
N LYS A 49 -6.85 -5.11 12.37
CA LYS A 49 -6.37 -4.10 13.33
C LYS A 49 -7.13 -4.16 14.66
N TYR A 50 -7.65 -5.34 15.00
CA TYR A 50 -8.31 -5.63 16.27
C TYR A 50 -7.28 -5.91 17.36
N PHE A 51 -7.58 -5.55 18.61
CA PHE A 51 -6.75 -5.90 19.76
C PHE A 51 -7.58 -6.39 20.96
N GLU A 52 -7.34 -7.63 21.37
CA GLU A 52 -7.97 -8.27 22.53
C GLU A 52 -7.19 -7.97 23.81
N SER A 53 -7.72 -7.06 24.63
CA SER A 53 -7.23 -6.79 25.98
C SER A 53 -8.30 -6.07 26.80
N GLU A 54 -8.37 -6.37 28.10
CA GLU A 54 -9.37 -5.84 29.02
C GLU A 54 -8.95 -4.52 29.70
N GLN A 55 -7.68 -4.09 29.58
CA GLN A 55 -7.15 -3.07 30.47
C GLN A 55 -7.62 -1.64 30.13
N ILE A 56 -7.55 -1.24 28.85
CA ILE A 56 -7.99 0.09 28.42
C ILE A 56 -9.46 0.02 28.01
N THR A 57 -10.31 0.80 28.68
CA THR A 57 -11.76 0.81 28.51
C THR A 57 -12.27 2.23 28.25
N PRO A 58 -13.52 2.41 27.78
CA PRO A 58 -14.10 3.73 27.59
C PRO A 58 -14.07 4.61 28.85
N GLU A 59 -14.22 4.00 30.03
CA GLU A 59 -14.21 4.68 31.34
C GLU A 59 -12.82 5.19 31.74
N ASN A 60 -11.73 4.56 31.26
CA ASN A 60 -10.37 4.83 31.75
C ASN A 60 -9.38 5.36 30.69
N VAL A 61 -9.70 5.30 29.39
CA VAL A 61 -8.79 5.74 28.30
C VAL A 61 -8.37 7.20 28.41
N HIS A 62 -9.19 8.05 29.03
CA HIS A 62 -8.85 9.45 29.32
C HIS A 62 -7.67 9.63 30.31
N LEU A 63 -7.19 8.55 30.94
CA LEU A 63 -6.05 8.54 31.85
C LEU A 63 -4.72 8.15 31.18
N LEU A 64 -4.70 7.88 29.86
CA LEU A 64 -3.48 7.51 29.14
C LEU A 64 -2.41 8.62 29.24
N GLU A 65 -1.19 8.20 29.59
CA GLU A 65 0.00 9.06 29.63
C GLU A 65 1.14 8.42 28.82
N VAL A 66 2.13 9.24 28.42
CA VAL A 66 3.34 8.74 27.74
C VAL A 66 4.18 7.96 28.75
N SER A 67 4.24 6.64 28.60
CA SER A 67 5.02 5.76 29.49
C SER A 67 6.50 5.78 29.15
N TRP A 68 6.87 5.84 27.87
CA TRP A 68 8.24 6.00 27.39
C TRP A 68 8.26 6.46 25.92
N PHE A 69 9.44 6.83 25.43
CA PHE A 69 9.66 7.39 24.10
C PHE A 69 11.03 6.97 23.57
N TYR A 70 11.13 6.63 22.29
CA TYR A 70 12.39 6.33 21.60
C TYR A 70 12.60 7.28 20.41
N PRO A 71 13.67 8.11 20.39
CA PRO A 71 13.97 9.01 19.27
C PRO A 71 14.51 8.25 18.06
N THR A 72 14.24 8.71 16.83
CA THR A 72 14.94 8.19 15.64
C THR A 72 16.32 8.81 15.41
N GLU A 73 16.69 9.81 16.22
CA GLU A 73 17.97 10.55 16.18
C GLU A 73 18.32 11.18 14.82
N ASP A 74 17.33 11.30 13.94
CA ASP A 74 17.47 11.86 12.60
C ASP A 74 16.29 12.78 12.23
N ASN A 75 16.29 13.27 10.99
CA ASN A 75 15.19 14.07 10.43
C ASN A 75 14.39 13.31 9.34
N VAL A 76 14.63 12.03 9.15
CA VAL A 76 14.00 11.23 8.10
C VAL A 76 12.53 11.00 8.44
N PRO A 77 11.59 11.19 7.50
CA PRO A 77 10.22 10.73 7.69
C PRO A 77 10.15 9.22 7.48
N TYR A 78 9.65 8.52 8.49
CA TYR A 78 9.26 7.12 8.42
C TYR A 78 7.73 7.03 8.40
N PHE A 79 7.22 6.03 7.70
CA PHE A 79 5.80 5.69 7.61
C PHE A 79 5.56 4.32 8.25
N PHE A 80 6.45 3.95 9.16
CA PHE A 80 6.76 2.57 9.53
C PHE A 80 5.93 2.12 10.72
N SER A 81 5.25 1.00 10.55
CA SER A 81 4.30 0.45 11.51
C SER A 81 5.03 -0.66 12.28
N PRO A 82 5.37 -0.46 13.57
CA PRO A 82 6.16 -1.44 14.32
C PRO A 82 5.44 -2.79 14.45
N ILE A 83 6.22 -3.87 14.40
CA ILE A 83 5.77 -5.18 14.87
C ILE A 83 6.38 -5.48 16.24
N ILE A 84 5.60 -6.16 17.08
CA ILE A 84 5.97 -6.52 18.45
C ILE A 84 5.83 -8.04 18.62
N VAL A 85 6.91 -8.67 19.05
CA VAL A 85 7.06 -10.12 19.24
C VAL A 85 7.69 -10.37 20.59
N ASP A 86 7.08 -11.22 21.42
CA ASP A 86 7.52 -11.48 22.80
C ASP A 86 7.78 -10.17 23.58
N THR A 87 9.04 -9.83 23.84
CA THR A 87 9.47 -8.58 24.51
C THR A 87 10.25 -7.63 23.60
N VAL A 88 10.19 -7.82 22.28
CA VAL A 88 10.95 -7.05 21.28
C VAL A 88 10.01 -6.30 20.34
N MET A 89 10.26 -5.01 20.15
CA MET A 89 9.63 -4.17 19.13
C MET A 89 10.66 -3.83 18.05
N TYR A 90 10.30 -4.05 16.80
CA TYR A 90 11.15 -3.74 15.65
C TYR A 90 10.72 -2.41 15.01
N VAL A 91 11.66 -1.47 14.88
CA VAL A 91 11.39 -0.08 14.42
C VAL A 91 12.41 0.39 13.38
N MET A 92 12.02 1.37 12.55
CA MET A 92 12.96 2.06 11.65
C MET A 92 13.36 3.44 12.22
N GLY A 93 14.66 3.75 12.21
CA GLY A 93 15.23 4.99 12.73
C GLY A 93 16.70 5.16 12.30
N LYS A 94 17.47 6.02 12.96
CA LYS A 94 18.94 6.13 12.86
C LYS A 94 19.47 6.02 11.42
N ASN A 95 19.02 6.90 10.53
CA ASN A 95 19.37 6.92 9.10
C ASN A 95 18.97 5.66 8.30
N SER A 96 17.66 5.33 8.30
CA SER A 96 17.07 4.16 7.63
C SER A 96 17.64 2.82 8.10
N SER A 97 18.00 2.74 9.37
CA SER A 97 18.39 1.52 10.08
C SER A 97 17.17 0.79 10.63
N LEU A 98 17.26 -0.54 10.72
CA LEU A 98 16.28 -1.38 11.44
C LEU A 98 16.84 -1.66 12.84
N ILE A 99 16.03 -1.44 13.87
CA ILE A 99 16.45 -1.51 15.28
C ILE A 99 15.50 -2.45 16.04
N ALA A 100 16.05 -3.33 16.88
CA ALA A 100 15.30 -4.09 17.87
C ALA A 100 15.35 -3.39 19.23
N LEU A 101 14.18 -3.11 19.81
CA LEU A 101 14.03 -2.46 21.11
C LEU A 101 13.39 -3.40 22.14
N ASN A 102 13.88 -3.36 23.37
CA ASN A 102 13.22 -4.00 24.52
C ASN A 102 11.98 -3.20 24.94
N VAL A 103 10.79 -3.80 24.86
CA VAL A 103 9.51 -3.11 25.11
C VAL A 103 9.27 -2.67 26.56
N LYS A 104 10.16 -3.07 27.48
CA LYS A 104 10.07 -2.74 28.91
C LYS A 104 10.66 -1.37 29.26
N ASN A 105 11.61 -0.89 28.47
CA ASN A 105 12.43 0.30 28.78
C ASN A 105 12.93 1.08 27.54
N GLY A 106 12.76 0.55 26.33
CA GLY A 106 13.25 1.18 25.10
C GLY A 106 14.75 0.98 24.84
N GLU A 107 15.42 0.07 25.56
CA GLU A 107 16.83 -0.23 25.32
C GLU A 107 17.04 -0.92 23.96
N GLU A 108 18.07 -0.49 23.23
CA GLU A 108 18.48 -1.07 21.96
C GLU A 108 19.13 -2.43 22.19
N ILE A 109 18.61 -3.47 21.54
CA ILE A 109 19.14 -4.84 21.59
C ILE A 109 20.17 -5.02 20.48
N TRP A 110 19.82 -4.63 19.25
CA TRP A 110 20.70 -4.60 18.08
C TRP A 110 20.24 -3.55 17.06
N ILE A 111 21.18 -3.07 16.23
CA ILE A 111 20.93 -2.19 15.09
C ILE A 111 21.52 -2.79 13.80
N HIS A 112 20.66 -3.06 12.82
CA HIS A 112 21.08 -3.30 11.43
C HIS A 112 21.07 -1.96 10.71
N SER A 113 22.24 -1.36 10.56
CA SER A 113 22.37 0.04 10.17
C SER A 113 22.23 0.29 8.67
N ASN A 114 21.89 1.53 8.29
CA ASN A 114 22.00 2.05 6.92
C ASN A 114 21.29 1.21 5.81
N LEU A 115 20.11 0.63 6.08
CA LEU A 115 19.29 -0.14 5.12
C LEU A 115 18.58 0.78 4.09
N ASN A 116 19.38 1.51 3.31
CA ASN A 116 18.93 2.53 2.36
C ASN A 116 18.13 1.91 1.19
N GLY A 117 16.84 2.22 1.14
CA GLY A 117 15.89 1.67 0.16
C GLY A 117 14.93 0.63 0.75
N LEU A 118 15.06 0.28 2.03
CA LEU A 118 14.10 -0.50 2.79
C LEU A 118 12.69 0.09 2.72
N THR A 119 11.69 -0.77 2.50
CA THR A 119 10.29 -0.35 2.39
C THR A 119 9.79 0.32 3.68
N LYS A 120 9.08 1.43 3.51
CA LYS A 120 8.86 2.39 4.61
C LYS A 120 7.61 2.16 5.45
N ARG A 121 6.76 1.17 5.14
CA ARG A 121 5.48 0.97 5.84
C ARG A 121 5.51 -0.12 6.93
N GLY A 122 6.37 -1.13 6.82
CA GLY A 122 6.50 -2.24 7.78
C GLY A 122 7.45 -3.33 7.29
N ILE A 123 7.54 -4.42 8.05
CA ILE A 123 8.25 -5.68 7.74
C ILE A 123 7.38 -6.86 8.21
N ASN A 124 7.74 -8.09 7.84
CA ASN A 124 7.14 -9.30 8.41
C ASN A 124 8.10 -9.96 9.43
N TYR A 125 7.54 -10.69 10.39
CA TYR A 125 8.26 -11.62 11.25
C TYR A 125 7.72 -13.04 11.08
N TRP A 126 8.61 -14.00 10.80
CA TRP A 126 8.31 -15.43 10.75
C TRP A 126 9.06 -16.16 11.85
N GLU A 127 8.45 -17.23 12.36
CA GLU A 127 9.04 -18.12 13.37
C GLU A 127 8.73 -19.57 13.01
N SER A 128 9.78 -20.38 12.98
CA SER A 128 9.71 -21.85 12.86
C SER A 128 8.87 -22.49 13.98
N GLN A 129 8.23 -23.63 13.71
CA GLN A 129 7.33 -24.29 14.68
C GLN A 129 8.01 -24.66 16.02
N ASP A 130 9.32 -24.96 16.01
CA ASP A 130 10.12 -25.24 17.21
C ASP A 130 10.81 -24.00 17.81
N LYS A 131 10.60 -22.82 17.20
CA LYS A 131 11.14 -21.51 17.56
C LYS A 131 12.67 -21.39 17.45
N SER A 132 13.34 -22.31 16.75
CA SER A 132 14.80 -22.33 16.57
C SER A 132 15.31 -21.29 15.55
N ASP A 133 14.55 -21.09 14.47
CA ASP A 133 14.76 -20.07 13.44
C ASP A 133 13.66 -18.98 13.55
N ARG A 134 14.08 -17.71 13.54
CA ARG A 134 13.26 -16.51 13.72
C ARG A 134 13.75 -15.42 12.77
N ARG A 135 12.91 -15.00 11.82
CA ARG A 135 13.33 -14.16 10.68
C ARG A 135 12.52 -12.88 10.59
N LEU A 136 13.19 -11.79 10.22
CA LEU A 136 12.55 -10.57 9.73
C LEU A 136 12.71 -10.52 8.21
N ILE A 137 11.60 -10.46 7.48
CA ILE A 137 11.59 -10.47 6.01
C ILE A 137 11.04 -9.13 5.51
N PHE A 138 11.75 -8.51 4.56
CA PHE A 138 11.44 -7.17 4.07
C PHE A 138 11.90 -6.94 2.63
N THR A 139 11.43 -5.85 2.00
CA THR A 139 11.85 -5.46 0.65
C THR A 139 12.77 -4.24 0.64
N ILE A 140 13.80 -4.28 -0.21
CA ILE A 140 14.79 -3.22 -0.39
C ILE A 140 15.25 -3.18 -1.87
N ASN A 141 15.11 -2.02 -2.52
CA ASN A 141 15.53 -1.76 -3.90
C ASN A 141 15.15 -2.87 -4.91
N ASN A 142 13.86 -3.20 -5.01
CA ASN A 142 13.32 -4.30 -5.83
C ASN A 142 13.70 -5.74 -5.40
N THR A 143 14.33 -5.96 -4.25
CA THR A 143 14.64 -7.30 -3.73
C THR A 143 13.91 -7.63 -2.43
N ILE A 144 13.64 -8.90 -2.15
CA ILE A 144 13.31 -9.43 -0.81
C ILE A 144 14.63 -9.79 -0.13
N GLN A 145 14.78 -9.47 1.16
CA GLN A 145 15.90 -9.91 2.00
C GLN A 145 15.38 -10.39 3.36
N ALA A 146 16.15 -11.26 4.01
CA ALA A 146 15.84 -11.80 5.33
C ALA A 146 17.02 -11.60 6.30
N ILE A 147 16.72 -11.25 7.54
CA ILE A 147 17.70 -11.16 8.64
C ILE A 147 17.22 -11.97 9.86
N ASP A 148 18.16 -12.47 10.65
CA ASP A 148 17.86 -13.15 11.92
C ASP A 148 17.31 -12.13 12.94
N ALA A 149 16.16 -12.44 13.54
CA ALA A 149 15.40 -11.50 14.36
C ALA A 149 16.01 -11.26 15.77
N LEU A 150 16.90 -12.16 16.23
CA LEU A 150 17.53 -12.10 17.55
C LEU A 150 18.90 -11.43 17.52
N THR A 151 19.60 -11.52 16.40
CA THR A 151 21.00 -11.07 16.22
C THR A 151 21.16 -9.94 15.21
N GLY A 152 20.14 -9.65 14.39
CA GLY A 152 20.16 -8.60 13.37
C GLY A 152 21.17 -8.84 12.23
N GLN A 153 21.49 -10.11 11.94
CA GLN A 153 22.44 -10.50 10.90
C GLN A 153 21.73 -10.97 9.62
N SER A 154 22.28 -10.62 8.45
CA SER A 154 21.74 -11.07 7.15
C SER A 154 21.81 -12.58 6.96
N ILE A 155 20.70 -13.20 6.56
CA ILE A 155 20.62 -14.64 6.27
C ILE A 155 21.11 -14.86 4.83
N LEU A 156 22.42 -15.03 4.67
CA LEU A 156 23.06 -15.15 3.34
C LEU A 156 22.69 -16.44 2.57
N SER A 157 21.96 -17.37 3.20
CA SER A 157 21.42 -18.59 2.60
C SER A 157 19.96 -18.44 2.12
N PHE A 158 19.36 -17.26 2.24
CA PHE A 158 18.03 -16.96 1.71
C PHE A 158 18.13 -16.48 0.25
N GLY A 159 17.40 -17.12 -0.67
CA GLY A 159 17.46 -16.83 -2.09
C GLY A 159 18.87 -17.01 -2.67
N GLU A 160 19.24 -16.15 -3.61
CA GLU A 160 20.60 -16.10 -4.15
C GLU A 160 21.44 -15.06 -3.37
N ASN A 161 22.52 -15.51 -2.72
CA ASN A 161 23.44 -14.66 -1.96
C ASN A 161 22.79 -13.77 -0.86
N GLY A 162 21.63 -14.18 -0.33
CA GLY A 162 20.88 -13.47 0.71
C GLY A 162 19.71 -12.61 0.22
N TYR A 163 19.36 -12.66 -1.08
CA TYR A 163 18.22 -11.93 -1.63
C TYR A 163 17.44 -12.70 -2.70
N VAL A 164 16.22 -12.23 -2.96
CA VAL A 164 15.38 -12.65 -4.09
C VAL A 164 15.04 -11.41 -4.92
N ASP A 165 15.20 -11.46 -6.25
CA ASP A 165 14.89 -10.33 -7.13
C ASP A 165 13.41 -10.34 -7.56
N LEU A 166 12.66 -9.28 -7.23
CA LEU A 166 11.24 -9.15 -7.57
C LEU A 166 11.00 -8.79 -9.05
N ARG A 167 12.07 -8.56 -9.84
CA ARG A 167 12.00 -8.32 -11.28
C ARG A 167 11.85 -9.63 -12.09
N GLU A 168 12.18 -10.77 -11.49
CA GLU A 168 12.04 -12.09 -12.12
C GLU A 168 10.58 -12.56 -12.19
N GLY A 169 10.25 -13.30 -13.27
CA GLY A 169 8.91 -13.87 -13.47
C GLY A 169 7.81 -12.86 -13.80
N LEU A 170 8.13 -11.80 -14.56
CA LEU A 170 7.21 -10.70 -14.90
C LEU A 170 7.13 -10.39 -16.40
N ASP A 171 7.37 -11.38 -17.27
CA ASP A 171 7.25 -11.28 -18.74
C ASP A 171 8.09 -10.16 -19.41
N ARG A 172 9.03 -9.58 -18.67
CA ARG A 172 10.02 -8.59 -19.12
C ARG A 172 11.43 -9.13 -18.92
N VAL A 173 12.41 -8.50 -19.57
CA VAL A 173 13.81 -8.66 -19.15
C VAL A 173 13.97 -8.00 -17.77
N PRO A 174 14.52 -8.68 -16.75
CA PRO A 174 14.65 -8.12 -15.40
C PRO A 174 15.38 -6.77 -15.37
N SER A 175 16.45 -6.62 -16.16
CA SER A 175 17.20 -5.36 -16.30
C SER A 175 16.48 -4.24 -17.06
N SER A 176 15.30 -4.48 -17.65
CA SER A 176 14.40 -3.41 -18.14
C SER A 176 13.51 -2.83 -17.03
N ILE A 177 13.21 -3.60 -15.98
CA ILE A 177 12.30 -3.18 -14.92
C ILE A 177 13.02 -2.17 -14.01
N ARG A 178 12.47 -0.96 -13.91
CA ARG A 178 12.99 0.12 -13.06
C ARG A 178 12.40 0.11 -11.65
N ARG A 179 11.10 -0.19 -11.54
CA ARG A 179 10.32 -0.13 -10.29
C ARG A 179 9.38 -1.33 -10.25
N ILE A 180 9.46 -2.09 -9.16
CA ILE A 180 8.51 -3.16 -8.84
C ILE A 180 8.30 -3.30 -7.31
N GLN A 181 9.27 -2.87 -6.49
CA GLN A 181 9.25 -2.96 -5.03
C GLN A 181 7.89 -2.52 -4.43
N PRO A 182 7.17 -3.42 -3.73
CA PRO A 182 5.95 -3.06 -3.03
C PRO A 182 6.24 -2.14 -1.84
N MET A 183 5.35 -1.18 -1.64
CA MET A 183 5.43 -0.26 -0.50
C MET A 183 4.86 -0.86 0.79
N MET A 184 4.12 -1.98 0.70
CA MET A 184 3.77 -2.85 1.84
C MET A 184 4.75 -4.02 1.95
N PRO A 185 4.86 -4.66 3.13
CA PRO A 185 5.75 -5.81 3.33
C PRO A 185 5.25 -7.13 2.71
N GLY A 186 3.99 -7.20 2.26
CA GLY A 186 3.30 -8.46 1.97
C GLY A 186 2.59 -9.01 3.21
N VAL A 187 2.27 -10.29 3.21
CA VAL A 187 1.67 -11.02 4.35
C VAL A 187 2.22 -12.44 4.41
N LEU A 188 2.26 -13.03 5.60
CA LEU A 188 2.69 -14.42 5.80
C LEU A 188 1.51 -15.38 5.89
N TYR A 189 1.69 -16.58 5.34
CA TYR A 189 0.82 -17.74 5.54
C TYR A 189 1.69 -19.00 5.59
N GLU A 190 1.69 -19.72 6.71
CA GLU A 190 2.67 -20.77 6.99
C GLU A 190 4.12 -20.28 6.72
N ASP A 191 4.88 -20.97 5.86
CA ASP A 191 6.24 -20.61 5.45
C ASP A 191 6.27 -19.78 4.14
N LEU A 192 5.13 -19.23 3.70
CA LEU A 192 5.00 -18.42 2.50
C LEU A 192 4.89 -16.93 2.81
N LEU A 193 5.71 -16.11 2.14
CA LEU A 193 5.48 -14.68 1.97
C LEU A 193 4.69 -14.43 0.70
N ILE A 194 3.40 -14.12 0.83
CA ILE A 194 2.54 -13.69 -0.26
C ILE A 194 2.73 -12.19 -0.46
N ILE A 195 3.13 -11.78 -1.66
CA ILE A 195 3.53 -10.40 -1.93
C ILE A 195 3.13 -9.93 -3.34
N GLY A 196 2.61 -8.70 -3.40
CA GLY A 196 2.33 -7.99 -4.64
C GLY A 196 3.50 -7.10 -5.07
N SER A 197 3.21 -5.97 -5.71
CA SER A 197 4.20 -5.10 -6.34
C SER A 197 3.67 -3.67 -6.53
N ALA A 198 4.55 -2.70 -6.71
CA ALA A 198 4.21 -1.32 -7.08
C ALA A 198 4.87 -0.94 -8.41
N THR A 199 4.17 -1.22 -9.49
CA THR A 199 4.64 -1.16 -10.90
C THR A 199 4.91 0.27 -11.39
N GLY A 200 4.12 1.24 -10.92
CA GLY A 200 4.07 2.59 -11.48
C GLY A 200 2.92 2.76 -12.48
N GLU A 201 2.49 4.00 -12.68
CA GLU A 201 1.15 4.33 -13.20
C GLU A 201 1.22 4.88 -14.66
N ASN A 202 2.16 4.35 -15.45
CA ASN A 202 2.43 4.74 -16.84
C ASN A 202 2.06 3.60 -17.82
N TYR A 203 1.93 3.94 -19.11
CA TYR A 203 2.06 2.94 -20.17
C TYR A 203 3.34 2.11 -19.99
N PHE A 204 3.25 0.80 -20.28
CA PHE A 204 4.38 -0.12 -20.28
C PHE A 204 5.10 -0.30 -18.92
N SER A 205 4.47 0.09 -17.83
CA SER A 205 4.79 -0.46 -16.51
C SER A 205 4.86 -2.00 -16.57
N PRO A 206 5.64 -2.64 -15.67
CA PRO A 206 5.61 -4.10 -15.56
C PRO A 206 4.22 -4.59 -15.11
N PRO A 207 3.88 -5.87 -15.39
CA PRO A 207 2.69 -6.48 -14.84
C PRO A 207 2.78 -6.65 -13.32
N GLY A 208 1.61 -6.67 -12.67
CA GLY A 208 1.46 -6.63 -11.21
C GLY A 208 1.48 -7.97 -10.48
N HIS A 209 1.93 -9.03 -11.13
CA HIS A 209 1.70 -10.42 -10.71
C HIS A 209 2.05 -10.69 -9.23
N ILE A 210 1.08 -11.29 -8.53
CA ILE A 210 1.18 -11.61 -7.12
C ILE A 210 1.89 -12.96 -6.99
N ARG A 211 2.86 -13.04 -6.09
CA ARG A 211 3.77 -14.20 -5.97
C ARG A 211 3.88 -14.62 -4.51
N ALA A 212 4.05 -15.92 -4.29
CA ALA A 212 4.46 -16.46 -3.00
C ALA A 212 5.92 -16.92 -3.05
N TYR A 213 6.67 -16.57 -2.02
CA TYR A 213 8.05 -16.98 -1.84
C TYR A 213 8.21 -17.74 -0.52
N ASN A 214 8.92 -18.86 -0.55
CA ASN A 214 9.28 -19.62 0.64
C ASN A 214 10.20 -18.77 1.54
N VAL A 215 9.82 -18.50 2.79
CA VAL A 215 10.62 -17.64 3.69
C VAL A 215 11.89 -18.32 4.22
N ILE A 216 11.99 -19.64 4.07
CA ILE A 216 13.16 -20.44 4.47
C ILE A 216 14.20 -20.42 3.36
N THR A 217 13.81 -20.72 2.11
CA THR A 217 14.74 -20.88 0.97
C THR A 217 14.82 -19.67 0.04
N GLY A 218 13.77 -18.84 -0.04
CA GLY A 218 13.64 -17.75 -1.01
C GLY A 218 13.12 -18.18 -2.39
N GLU A 219 12.81 -19.45 -2.60
CA GLU A 219 12.26 -19.96 -3.86
C GLU A 219 10.84 -19.44 -4.10
N MET A 220 10.45 -19.21 -5.36
CA MET A 220 9.09 -18.84 -5.73
C MET A 220 8.22 -20.09 -5.82
N GLU A 221 7.24 -20.20 -4.92
CA GLU A 221 6.39 -21.39 -4.77
C GLU A 221 5.18 -21.33 -5.71
N TRP A 222 4.62 -20.15 -5.93
CA TRP A 222 3.60 -19.90 -6.96
C TRP A 222 3.58 -18.44 -7.45
N ILE A 223 3.01 -18.26 -8.65
CA ILE A 223 2.70 -16.96 -9.26
C ILE A 223 1.23 -16.95 -9.72
N PHE A 224 0.54 -15.85 -9.47
CA PHE A 224 -0.78 -15.55 -10.00
C PHE A 224 -0.67 -14.43 -11.04
N HIS A 225 -0.86 -14.78 -12.32
CA HIS A 225 -0.87 -13.84 -13.43
C HIS A 225 -2.12 -12.96 -13.37
N SER A 226 -1.96 -11.78 -12.77
CA SER A 226 -3.05 -10.82 -12.59
C SER A 226 -3.49 -10.13 -13.90
N ILE A 227 -2.60 -10.06 -14.89
CA ILE A 227 -2.91 -9.87 -16.32
C ILE A 227 -2.79 -11.27 -16.95
N PRO A 228 -3.89 -11.95 -17.32
CA PRO A 228 -3.85 -13.37 -17.68
C PRO A 228 -3.15 -13.67 -19.01
N HIS A 229 -2.51 -14.83 -19.09
CA HIS A 229 -1.85 -15.36 -20.30
C HIS A 229 -2.81 -16.14 -21.21
N PRO A 230 -2.45 -16.40 -22.48
CA PRO A 230 -3.30 -17.16 -23.41
C PRO A 230 -3.69 -18.57 -22.90
N GLY A 231 -4.96 -18.73 -22.54
CA GLY A 231 -5.52 -19.99 -21.99
C GLY A 231 -5.85 -19.95 -20.51
N GLU A 232 -5.47 -18.87 -19.81
CA GLU A 232 -5.88 -18.61 -18.42
C GLU A 232 -7.24 -17.89 -18.36
N PHE A 233 -7.89 -17.95 -17.20
CA PHE A 233 -9.21 -17.34 -16.99
C PHE A 233 -9.12 -15.81 -17.06
N GLY A 234 -10.01 -15.17 -17.83
CA GLY A 234 -10.08 -13.71 -17.93
C GLY A 234 -9.21 -13.12 -19.05
N TYR A 235 -8.37 -13.93 -19.70
CA TYR A 235 -7.59 -13.55 -20.89
C TYR A 235 -8.49 -12.99 -22.01
N GLU A 236 -9.69 -13.56 -22.17
CA GLU A 236 -10.71 -13.12 -23.11
C GLU A 236 -11.33 -11.73 -22.83
N THR A 237 -10.96 -11.09 -21.70
CA THR A 237 -11.42 -9.74 -21.32
C THR A 237 -10.42 -8.62 -21.69
N TRP A 238 -9.41 -8.95 -22.51
CA TRP A 238 -8.36 -8.05 -23.00
C TRP A 238 -8.17 -8.19 -24.52
N PRO A 239 -7.45 -7.25 -25.17
CA PRO A 239 -6.86 -7.51 -26.47
C PRO A 239 -5.91 -8.71 -26.40
N LYS A 240 -5.93 -9.56 -27.43
CA LYS A 240 -5.22 -10.85 -27.51
C LYS A 240 -3.74 -10.81 -27.08
N ASP A 241 -3.05 -9.71 -27.35
CA ASP A 241 -1.62 -9.57 -27.11
C ASP A 241 -1.29 -8.57 -25.98
N ALA A 242 -2.29 -8.14 -25.20
CA ALA A 242 -2.15 -7.15 -24.12
C ALA A 242 -1.15 -7.55 -23.03
N TYR A 243 -1.10 -8.83 -22.66
CA TYR A 243 -0.12 -9.37 -21.71
C TYR A 243 1.35 -9.10 -22.10
N LYS A 244 1.64 -8.78 -23.37
CA LYS A 244 2.98 -8.38 -23.84
C LYS A 244 3.36 -6.92 -23.54
N TYR A 245 2.42 -6.05 -23.16
CA TYR A 245 2.70 -4.60 -23.01
C TYR A 245 1.95 -3.90 -21.87
N ALA A 246 0.77 -4.35 -21.48
CA ALA A 246 0.00 -3.79 -20.37
C ALA A 246 0.75 -3.92 -19.02
N GLY A 247 0.40 -3.05 -18.07
CA GLY A 247 1.00 -3.00 -16.74
C GLY A 247 -0.04 -2.73 -15.65
N GLY A 248 0.44 -2.56 -14.42
CA GLY A 248 -0.46 -2.42 -13.26
C GLY A 248 -1.13 -3.75 -12.93
N VAL A 249 -2.41 -3.70 -12.56
CA VAL A 249 -3.19 -4.86 -12.07
C VAL A 249 -2.45 -5.54 -10.91
N ASN A 250 -1.97 -4.71 -10.00
CA ASN A 250 -1.01 -5.04 -8.96
C ASN A 250 -1.60 -4.86 -7.56
N VAL A 251 -1.05 -5.57 -6.57
CA VAL A 251 -1.33 -5.29 -5.15
C VAL A 251 -0.14 -4.52 -4.56
N TRP A 252 -0.24 -3.18 -4.52
CA TRP A 252 0.73 -2.32 -3.81
C TRP A 252 0.35 -2.07 -2.33
N SER A 253 -0.79 -2.63 -1.93
CA SER A 253 -1.63 -2.38 -0.76
C SER A 253 -1.58 -3.55 0.24
N GLU A 254 -2.56 -3.62 1.14
CA GLU A 254 -2.67 -4.62 2.21
C GLU A 254 -3.29 -5.94 1.69
N ILE A 255 -2.58 -7.07 1.79
CA ILE A 255 -3.15 -8.40 1.54
C ILE A 255 -3.70 -8.96 2.86
N THR A 256 -4.86 -9.61 2.79
CA THR A 256 -5.54 -10.22 3.94
C THR A 256 -5.57 -11.73 3.79
N VAL A 257 -5.33 -12.50 4.87
CA VAL A 257 -5.38 -13.97 4.85
C VAL A 257 -6.31 -14.50 5.93
N ASP A 258 -7.22 -15.41 5.54
CA ASP A 258 -7.97 -16.27 6.46
C ASP A 258 -7.14 -17.53 6.74
N SER A 259 -6.27 -17.46 7.76
CA SER A 259 -5.35 -18.55 8.09
C SER A 259 -6.05 -19.84 8.55
N GLU A 260 -7.32 -19.78 8.99
CA GLU A 260 -8.10 -20.97 9.35
C GLU A 260 -8.57 -21.74 8.10
N LYS A 261 -8.70 -21.06 6.95
CA LYS A 261 -9.23 -21.62 5.70
C LYS A 261 -8.21 -21.69 4.57
N GLY A 262 -7.03 -21.11 4.75
CA GLY A 262 -6.00 -21.02 3.73
C GLY A 262 -6.39 -20.14 2.55
N ILE A 263 -7.15 -19.06 2.78
CA ILE A 263 -7.61 -18.16 1.69
C ILE A 263 -6.89 -16.81 1.78
N ALA A 264 -6.23 -16.40 0.69
CA ALA A 264 -5.63 -15.08 0.53
C ALA A 264 -6.56 -14.16 -0.30
N PHE A 265 -6.85 -12.98 0.23
CA PHE A 265 -7.70 -11.97 -0.39
C PHE A 265 -6.84 -10.82 -0.92
N LEU A 266 -6.83 -10.68 -2.24
CA LEU A 266 -6.04 -9.69 -2.98
C LEU A 266 -6.94 -8.52 -3.40
N PRO A 267 -6.71 -7.29 -2.87
CA PRO A 267 -7.31 -6.08 -3.41
C PRO A 267 -6.45 -5.58 -4.59
N ILE A 268 -6.88 -5.88 -5.83
CA ILE A 268 -6.08 -5.58 -7.03
C ILE A 268 -6.34 -4.16 -7.56
N GLY A 269 -5.27 -3.49 -8.00
CA GLY A 269 -5.26 -2.15 -8.59
C GLY A 269 -5.76 -2.05 -10.03
N SER A 270 -5.71 -0.85 -10.60
CA SER A 270 -6.10 -0.58 -12.00
C SER A 270 -5.09 -1.11 -13.04
N PRO A 271 -5.53 -1.41 -14.27
CA PRO A 271 -4.65 -1.57 -15.42
C PRO A 271 -4.02 -0.23 -15.83
N THR A 272 -2.71 -0.21 -16.06
CA THR A 272 -2.07 0.97 -16.67
C THR A 272 -2.18 0.93 -18.21
N TYR A 273 -2.32 2.06 -18.91
CA TYR A 273 -2.40 3.42 -18.37
C TYR A 273 -3.79 3.75 -17.79
N ASP A 274 -3.84 4.36 -16.61
CA ASP A 274 -5.04 4.40 -15.76
C ASP A 274 -6.13 5.36 -16.25
N TYR A 275 -5.81 6.30 -17.14
CA TYR A 275 -6.73 7.38 -17.56
C TYR A 275 -7.08 7.37 -19.06
N TYR A 276 -6.59 6.38 -19.82
CA TYR A 276 -6.98 6.11 -21.21
C TYR A 276 -6.75 4.64 -21.54
N GLY A 277 -7.78 3.94 -22.04
CA GLY A 277 -7.83 2.48 -22.14
C GLY A 277 -7.92 1.91 -23.56
N ALA A 278 -7.72 2.72 -24.60
CA ALA A 278 -7.86 2.28 -26.00
C ALA A 278 -6.92 1.14 -26.42
N ASP A 279 -5.80 0.95 -25.73
CA ASP A 279 -4.87 -0.18 -25.94
C ASP A 279 -5.20 -1.41 -25.07
N ARG A 280 -6.29 -1.36 -24.31
CA ARG A 280 -6.76 -2.44 -23.41
C ARG A 280 -8.28 -2.59 -23.43
N LEU A 281 -8.89 -2.66 -24.62
CA LEU A 281 -10.34 -2.82 -24.76
C LEU A 281 -10.86 -4.12 -24.11
N GLY A 282 -12.00 -4.04 -23.44
CA GLY A 282 -12.57 -5.13 -22.62
C GLY A 282 -12.56 -4.82 -21.12
N SER A 283 -13.16 -5.68 -20.29
CA SER A 283 -13.33 -5.40 -18.85
C SER A 283 -12.03 -5.50 -18.02
N ASN A 284 -10.95 -6.04 -18.60
CA ASN A 284 -9.60 -6.10 -18.02
C ASN A 284 -9.48 -6.88 -16.69
N LEU A 285 -9.98 -8.12 -16.61
CA LEU A 285 -9.79 -8.96 -15.42
C LEU A 285 -8.30 -9.35 -15.25
N PHE A 286 -7.67 -9.21 -14.08
CA PHE A 286 -8.26 -8.99 -12.75
C PHE A 286 -8.09 -7.55 -12.20
N GLY A 287 -8.07 -6.54 -13.08
CA GLY A 287 -8.07 -5.12 -12.70
C GLY A 287 -9.21 -4.77 -11.76
N ASN A 288 -8.95 -3.93 -10.77
CA ASN A 288 -9.93 -3.41 -9.80
C ASN A 288 -10.79 -4.51 -9.15
N SER A 289 -10.19 -5.68 -8.88
CA SER A 289 -10.90 -6.87 -8.41
C SER A 289 -10.47 -7.31 -7.02
N LEU A 290 -11.44 -7.70 -6.19
CA LEU A 290 -11.18 -8.52 -5.01
C LEU A 290 -11.05 -9.96 -5.48
N VAL A 291 -9.86 -10.54 -5.40
CA VAL A 291 -9.60 -11.94 -5.80
C VAL A 291 -9.33 -12.76 -4.55
N ALA A 292 -9.97 -13.93 -4.45
CA ALA A 292 -9.68 -14.94 -3.43
C ALA A 292 -8.89 -16.09 -4.05
N LEU A 293 -7.68 -16.32 -3.54
CA LEU A 293 -6.81 -17.44 -3.90
C LEU A 293 -6.73 -18.45 -2.76
N ASP A 294 -6.50 -19.71 -3.09
CA ASP A 294 -5.87 -20.65 -2.16
C ASP A 294 -4.45 -20.13 -1.85
N ALA A 295 -4.18 -19.84 -0.58
CA ALA A 295 -2.96 -19.18 -0.13
C ALA A 295 -1.69 -20.05 -0.32
N LYS A 296 -1.85 -21.37 -0.45
CA LYS A 296 -0.76 -22.33 -0.54
C LYS A 296 -0.33 -22.62 -1.98
N THR A 297 -1.25 -22.52 -2.92
CA THR A 297 -1.09 -22.91 -4.34
C THR A 297 -1.25 -21.75 -5.32
N GLY A 298 -1.87 -20.65 -4.92
CA GLY A 298 -2.25 -19.54 -5.81
C GLY A 298 -3.47 -19.81 -6.69
N GLU A 299 -4.17 -20.95 -6.53
CA GLU A 299 -5.35 -21.27 -7.34
C GLU A 299 -6.50 -20.30 -7.06
N ARG A 300 -7.11 -19.76 -8.13
CA ARG A 300 -8.20 -18.77 -8.02
C ARG A 300 -9.52 -19.42 -7.63
N LEU A 301 -9.87 -19.35 -6.34
CA LEU A 301 -11.17 -19.78 -5.82
C LEU A 301 -12.32 -18.95 -6.43
N TRP A 302 -12.32 -17.64 -6.19
CA TRP A 302 -13.34 -16.72 -6.71
C TRP A 302 -12.77 -15.30 -6.89
N HIS A 303 -13.53 -14.42 -7.54
CA HIS A 303 -13.21 -13.00 -7.63
C HIS A 303 -14.47 -12.15 -7.85
N PHE A 304 -14.39 -10.86 -7.55
CA PHE A 304 -15.38 -9.86 -7.94
C PHE A 304 -14.69 -8.56 -8.38
N GLN A 305 -15.00 -8.08 -9.59
CA GLN A 305 -14.49 -6.82 -10.14
C GLN A 305 -15.37 -5.64 -9.71
N THR A 306 -14.82 -4.63 -9.03
CA THR A 306 -15.59 -3.46 -8.54
C THR A 306 -15.57 -2.26 -9.50
N VAL A 307 -14.71 -2.29 -10.53
CA VAL A 307 -14.76 -1.36 -11.67
C VAL A 307 -14.38 -2.13 -12.95
N HIS A 308 -15.25 -2.10 -13.96
CA HIS A 308 -14.98 -2.67 -15.27
C HIS A 308 -14.28 -1.64 -16.17
N HIS A 309 -13.17 -2.02 -16.83
CA HIS A 309 -12.40 -1.13 -17.72
C HIS A 309 -12.13 0.24 -17.06
N ASP A 310 -11.37 0.25 -15.96
CA ASP A 310 -11.12 1.47 -15.19
C ASP A 310 -10.42 2.55 -16.03
N LEU A 311 -10.86 3.81 -15.86
CA LEU A 311 -10.32 5.02 -16.49
C LEU A 311 -10.09 6.14 -15.44
N TRP A 312 -9.89 5.76 -14.16
CA TRP A 312 -10.09 6.62 -13.00
C TRP A 312 -9.08 6.43 -11.85
N ASP A 313 -8.18 5.44 -11.90
CA ASP A 313 -7.24 5.10 -10.82
C ASP A 313 -8.00 4.69 -9.54
N TYR A 314 -9.04 3.86 -9.70
CA TYR A 314 -9.84 3.33 -8.58
C TYR A 314 -9.38 1.94 -8.09
N ASP A 315 -8.08 1.79 -7.80
CA ASP A 315 -7.56 0.64 -7.05
C ASP A 315 -8.44 0.22 -5.87
N LEU A 316 -8.47 -1.09 -5.61
CA LEU A 316 -8.69 -1.60 -4.27
C LEU A 316 -7.39 -1.46 -3.47
N SER A 317 -7.38 -0.55 -2.50
CA SER A 317 -6.17 -0.17 -1.73
C SER A 317 -6.28 -0.25 -0.20
N PRO A 318 -7.47 -0.18 0.45
CA PRO A 318 -7.62 -0.61 1.83
C PRO A 318 -7.57 -2.14 1.96
N ALA A 319 -7.15 -2.66 3.11
CA ALA A 319 -7.27 -4.08 3.43
C ALA A 319 -8.73 -4.58 3.30
N PRO A 320 -8.96 -5.74 2.66
CA PRO A 320 -10.14 -6.56 2.89
C PRO A 320 -10.27 -6.88 4.38
N GLN A 321 -11.48 -6.93 4.91
CA GLN A 321 -11.74 -7.11 6.34
C GLN A 321 -12.59 -8.37 6.56
N LEU A 322 -12.08 -9.29 7.38
CA LEU A 322 -12.75 -10.55 7.72
C LEU A 322 -13.70 -10.33 8.92
N LEU A 323 -14.95 -10.76 8.77
CA LEU A 323 -16.05 -10.43 9.68
C LEU A 323 -17.01 -11.61 9.85
N THR A 324 -17.62 -11.76 11.01
CA THR A 324 -18.80 -12.62 11.22
C THR A 324 -20.06 -11.77 11.24
N LEU A 325 -20.95 -11.93 10.25
CA LEU A 325 -22.19 -11.17 10.14
C LEU A 325 -23.39 -11.99 10.62
N ASN A 326 -24.27 -11.38 11.42
CA ASN A 326 -25.48 -12.02 11.95
C ASN A 326 -26.72 -11.51 11.21
N ARG A 327 -26.96 -11.99 9.98
CA ARG A 327 -28.03 -11.50 9.09
C ARG A 327 -29.22 -12.45 9.09
N ASN A 328 -30.41 -11.95 9.46
CA ASN A 328 -31.66 -12.70 9.54
C ASN A 328 -31.57 -14.01 10.36
N GLY A 329 -30.71 -14.04 11.39
CA GLY A 329 -30.44 -15.23 12.20
C GLY A 329 -29.45 -16.23 11.59
N LYS A 330 -28.99 -16.04 10.35
CA LYS A 330 -27.85 -16.78 9.76
C LYS A 330 -26.54 -16.09 10.15
N LYS A 331 -25.55 -16.84 10.61
CA LYS A 331 -24.14 -16.40 10.62
C LYS A 331 -23.55 -16.54 9.22
N ILE A 332 -22.88 -15.50 8.76
CA ILE A 332 -22.16 -15.47 7.48
C ILE A 332 -20.70 -15.10 7.78
N ASP A 333 -19.81 -15.99 7.39
CA ASP A 333 -18.37 -15.76 7.35
C ASP A 333 -18.09 -14.85 6.15
N ALA A 334 -17.76 -13.58 6.39
CA ALA A 334 -17.76 -12.55 5.37
C ALA A 334 -16.38 -11.90 5.17
N VAL A 335 -16.16 -11.41 3.95
CA VAL A 335 -15.09 -10.46 3.62
C VAL A 335 -15.73 -9.18 3.09
N ALA A 336 -15.33 -8.04 3.65
CA ALA A 336 -15.78 -6.71 3.25
C ALA A 336 -14.61 -5.90 2.69
N ILE A 337 -14.83 -5.19 1.57
CA ILE A 337 -13.86 -4.28 0.97
C ILE A 337 -14.46 -2.88 0.83
N ALA A 338 -13.78 -1.88 1.36
CA ALA A 338 -14.06 -0.46 1.11
C ALA A 338 -13.21 0.01 -0.08
N THR A 339 -13.77 0.84 -0.96
CA THR A 339 -13.10 1.17 -2.24
C THR A 339 -12.70 2.65 -2.35
N LYS A 340 -11.71 2.96 -3.21
CA LYS A 340 -11.38 4.36 -3.56
C LYS A 340 -12.62 5.12 -4.06
N HIS A 341 -13.52 4.47 -4.78
CA HIS A 341 -14.74 5.07 -5.35
C HIS A 341 -15.92 5.20 -4.37
N GLY A 342 -15.73 4.92 -3.07
CA GLY A 342 -16.66 5.33 -2.01
C GLY A 342 -17.73 4.31 -1.59
N PHE A 343 -17.60 3.05 -2.00
CA PHE A 343 -18.56 1.98 -1.71
C PHE A 343 -17.96 0.90 -0.80
N VAL A 344 -18.84 0.13 -0.15
CA VAL A 344 -18.49 -1.13 0.50
C VAL A 344 -19.11 -2.27 -0.28
N PHE A 345 -18.33 -3.29 -0.63
CA PHE A 345 -18.80 -4.57 -1.14
C PHE A 345 -18.54 -5.65 -0.10
N VAL A 346 -19.44 -6.63 0.01
CA VAL A 346 -19.39 -7.67 1.05
C VAL A 346 -19.83 -9.00 0.47
N PHE A 347 -18.99 -10.01 0.67
CA PHE A 347 -19.17 -11.36 0.12
C PHE A 347 -19.05 -12.40 1.24
N ASP A 348 -19.69 -13.56 1.07
CA ASP A 348 -19.30 -14.76 1.81
C ASP A 348 -17.85 -15.10 1.45
N ARG A 349 -16.96 -15.20 2.43
CA ARG A 349 -15.50 -15.27 2.20
C ARG A 349 -15.05 -16.57 1.53
N VAL A 350 -15.89 -17.61 1.54
CA VAL A 350 -15.59 -18.91 0.93
C VAL A 350 -16.17 -19.00 -0.48
N THR A 351 -17.41 -18.56 -0.69
CA THR A 351 -18.11 -18.75 -1.99
C THR A 351 -18.01 -17.55 -2.94
N GLY A 352 -17.71 -16.35 -2.42
CA GLY A 352 -17.82 -15.11 -3.19
C GLY A 352 -19.26 -14.64 -3.44
N GLU A 353 -20.26 -15.27 -2.84
CA GLU A 353 -21.66 -14.83 -2.99
C GLU A 353 -21.88 -13.47 -2.31
N PRO A 354 -22.48 -12.47 -2.99
CA PRO A 354 -22.68 -11.13 -2.42
C PRO A 354 -23.74 -11.13 -1.31
N VAL A 355 -23.38 -10.60 -0.14
CA VAL A 355 -24.23 -10.55 1.07
C VAL A 355 -25.28 -9.42 1.00
N PHE A 356 -25.05 -8.46 0.11
CA PHE A 356 -25.94 -7.34 -0.22
C PHE A 356 -26.09 -7.26 -1.75
N PRO A 357 -27.26 -6.84 -2.27
CA PRO A 357 -27.43 -6.64 -3.70
C PRO A 357 -26.39 -5.69 -4.31
N ILE A 358 -25.94 -6.03 -5.52
CA ILE A 358 -25.09 -5.19 -6.36
C ILE A 358 -25.85 -5.01 -7.67
N GLU A 359 -25.98 -3.77 -8.13
CA GLU A 359 -26.76 -3.39 -9.31
C GLU A 359 -25.83 -2.81 -10.37
N GLU A 360 -25.81 -3.40 -11.57
CA GLU A 360 -25.19 -2.77 -12.75
C GLU A 360 -25.95 -1.51 -13.14
N LYS A 361 -25.26 -0.35 -13.16
CA LYS A 361 -25.86 0.94 -13.54
C LYS A 361 -25.13 1.55 -14.73
N PRO A 362 -25.84 2.12 -15.71
CA PRO A 362 -25.22 2.69 -16.90
C PRO A 362 -24.48 4.00 -16.57
N PHE A 363 -23.31 4.16 -17.18
CA PHE A 363 -22.48 5.37 -17.08
C PHE A 363 -22.14 5.93 -18.47
N PRO A 364 -21.62 7.17 -18.58
CA PRO A 364 -21.31 7.78 -19.88
C PRO A 364 -20.25 6.99 -20.64
N ALA A 365 -20.50 6.72 -21.92
CA ALA A 365 -19.48 6.20 -22.83
C ALA A 365 -18.34 7.22 -23.02
N SER A 366 -17.17 6.74 -23.45
CA SER A 366 -16.04 7.62 -23.75
C SER A 366 -16.31 8.51 -24.96
N GLU A 367 -15.64 9.64 -24.97
CA GLU A 367 -15.58 10.62 -26.06
C GLU A 367 -14.23 10.62 -26.79
N MET A 368 -13.31 9.71 -26.40
CA MET A 368 -11.92 9.65 -26.86
C MET A 368 -11.73 8.74 -28.08
N PRO A 369 -10.74 9.02 -28.97
CA PRO A 369 -10.50 8.18 -30.13
C PRO A 369 -10.05 6.76 -29.75
N GLY A 370 -10.74 5.75 -30.26
CA GLY A 370 -10.38 4.33 -30.09
C GLY A 370 -10.66 3.72 -28.71
N GLU A 371 -11.26 4.46 -27.78
CA GLU A 371 -11.56 3.98 -26.43
C GLU A 371 -13.03 3.55 -26.28
N GLU A 372 -13.26 2.38 -25.69
CA GLU A 372 -14.59 1.85 -25.40
C GLU A 372 -14.79 1.65 -23.89
N ALA A 373 -15.15 2.73 -23.19
CA ALA A 373 -15.51 2.67 -21.77
C ALA A 373 -16.68 1.70 -21.52
N TRP A 374 -16.60 0.90 -20.45
CA TRP A 374 -17.58 -0.15 -20.19
C TRP A 374 -18.99 0.43 -19.95
N PRO A 375 -20.07 -0.14 -20.54
CA PRO A 375 -21.40 0.49 -20.52
C PRO A 375 -22.05 0.65 -19.15
N THR A 376 -21.63 -0.13 -18.15
CA THR A 376 -22.17 -0.15 -16.79
C THR A 376 -21.05 -0.18 -15.73
N GLN A 377 -21.39 0.01 -14.46
CA GLN A 377 -20.50 -0.28 -13.33
C GLN A 377 -21.29 -0.90 -12.16
N PRO A 378 -20.67 -1.76 -11.34
CA PRO A 378 -21.32 -2.42 -10.21
C PRO A 378 -21.52 -1.46 -9.03
N ILE A 379 -22.77 -1.21 -8.68
CA ILE A 379 -23.15 -0.33 -7.57
C ILE A 379 -23.75 -1.15 -6.43
N SER A 380 -23.00 -1.26 -5.33
CA SER A 380 -23.48 -1.88 -4.08
C SER A 380 -24.72 -1.16 -3.53
N SER A 381 -25.69 -1.91 -3.02
CA SER A 381 -26.89 -1.36 -2.37
C SER A 381 -26.61 -0.74 -1.00
N LEU A 382 -25.39 -0.90 -0.48
CA LEU A 382 -24.96 -0.32 0.80
C LEU A 382 -24.80 1.20 0.69
N PRO A 383 -25.25 2.01 1.67
CA PRO A 383 -24.97 3.44 1.74
C PRO A 383 -23.48 3.79 1.48
N ARG A 384 -23.24 4.55 0.41
CA ARG A 384 -21.91 5.11 0.07
C ARG A 384 -21.32 5.94 1.22
N PHE A 385 -20.00 5.96 1.34
CA PHE A 385 -19.32 6.73 2.39
C PHE A 385 -18.68 8.06 1.94
N THR A 386 -18.62 8.37 0.65
CA THR A 386 -18.25 9.70 0.13
C THR A 386 -19.35 10.35 -0.69
N ARG A 387 -19.15 11.60 -1.11
CA ARG A 387 -19.81 12.16 -2.30
C ARG A 387 -19.22 11.60 -3.60
N ASN A 388 -19.96 11.78 -4.70
CA ASN A 388 -19.63 11.27 -6.03
C ASN A 388 -19.46 12.40 -7.08
N GLU A 389 -19.50 13.67 -6.67
CA GLU A 389 -19.42 14.84 -7.56
C GLU A 389 -18.99 16.09 -6.78
N VAL A 390 -18.60 17.15 -7.50
CA VAL A 390 -18.51 18.52 -6.96
C VAL A 390 -19.36 19.46 -7.80
N THR A 391 -20.40 20.03 -7.19
CA THR A 391 -21.25 21.05 -7.81
C THR A 391 -20.90 22.45 -7.30
N LEU A 392 -21.57 23.50 -7.81
CA LEU A 392 -21.42 24.87 -7.32
C LEU A 392 -21.93 25.05 -5.89
N GLU A 393 -22.94 24.26 -5.50
CA GLU A 393 -23.54 24.20 -4.17
C GLU A 393 -22.66 23.45 -3.17
N THR A 394 -21.95 22.41 -3.62
CA THR A 394 -21.01 21.65 -2.78
C THR A 394 -19.57 22.16 -2.86
N LEU A 395 -19.30 23.25 -3.58
CA LEU A 395 -17.98 23.90 -3.61
C LEU A 395 -17.63 24.44 -2.22
N ASN A 396 -16.36 24.31 -1.81
CA ASN A 396 -15.91 24.70 -0.47
C ASN A 396 -16.24 26.17 -0.14
N PRO A 397 -17.06 26.43 0.90
CA PRO A 397 -17.50 27.80 1.23
C PRO A 397 -16.41 28.63 1.92
N TYR A 398 -15.30 28.01 2.36
CA TYR A 398 -14.17 28.66 3.03
C TYR A 398 -13.10 29.20 2.07
N PHE A 399 -13.30 29.06 0.75
CA PHE A 399 -12.40 29.65 -0.23
C PHE A 399 -12.52 31.18 -0.29
N PRO A 400 -11.38 31.92 -0.40
CA PRO A 400 -11.39 33.33 -0.76
C PRO A 400 -12.13 33.55 -2.09
N ASP A 401 -12.82 34.68 -2.24
CA ASP A 401 -13.66 34.96 -3.42
C ASP A 401 -12.92 34.81 -4.75
N SER A 402 -11.64 35.14 -4.82
CA SER A 402 -10.80 34.96 -6.01
C SER A 402 -10.64 33.48 -6.41
N ILE A 403 -10.44 32.59 -5.44
CA ILE A 403 -10.38 31.13 -5.66
C ILE A 403 -11.77 30.59 -5.99
N LYS A 404 -12.80 31.08 -5.30
CA LYS A 404 -14.19 30.67 -5.51
C LYS A 404 -14.67 31.01 -6.93
N GLN A 405 -14.38 32.21 -7.43
CA GLN A 405 -14.73 32.64 -8.79
C GLN A 405 -14.04 31.79 -9.87
N VAL A 406 -12.75 31.44 -9.67
CA VAL A 406 -12.01 30.54 -10.58
C VAL A 406 -12.68 29.17 -10.65
N TRP A 407 -13.05 28.59 -9.50
CA TRP A 407 -13.71 27.27 -9.47
C TRP A 407 -15.16 27.29 -9.95
N GLN A 408 -15.91 28.37 -9.68
CA GLN A 408 -17.25 28.56 -10.26
C GLN A 408 -17.19 28.58 -11.79
N LYS A 409 -16.16 29.22 -12.38
CA LYS A 409 -15.93 29.15 -13.84
C LYS A 409 -15.57 27.73 -14.28
N ARG A 410 -14.53 27.12 -13.69
CA ARG A 410 -14.08 25.76 -14.09
C ARG A 410 -15.20 24.72 -14.02
N LEU A 411 -15.98 24.69 -12.93
CA LEU A 411 -17.11 23.77 -12.78
C LEU A 411 -18.26 24.02 -13.77
N SER A 412 -18.34 25.20 -14.40
CA SER A 412 -19.28 25.46 -15.51
C SER A 412 -18.76 25.05 -16.89
N GLU A 413 -17.47 24.75 -17.02
CA GLU A 413 -16.79 24.34 -18.27
C GLU A 413 -16.33 22.86 -18.22
N ALA A 414 -16.35 22.25 -17.04
CA ALA A 414 -15.96 20.87 -16.75
C ALA A 414 -17.16 19.91 -16.69
N LYS A 415 -16.91 18.60 -16.77
CA LYS A 415 -17.84 17.58 -16.27
C LYS A 415 -17.38 17.16 -14.85
N SER A 416 -18.30 16.96 -13.92
CA SER A 416 -17.99 16.39 -12.59
C SER A 416 -18.92 15.22 -12.28
N GLY A 417 -18.37 14.16 -11.70
CA GLY A 417 -19.11 12.96 -11.36
C GLY A 417 -18.23 11.72 -11.26
N LEU A 418 -18.80 10.66 -10.66
CA LEU A 418 -18.23 9.31 -10.63
C LEU A 418 -18.39 8.64 -12.01
N TYR A 419 -17.36 7.88 -12.42
CA TYR A 419 -17.30 7.14 -13.69
C TYR A 419 -17.61 7.98 -14.94
N ILE A 420 -17.24 9.26 -14.95
CA ILE A 420 -17.19 10.05 -16.19
C ILE A 420 -15.82 9.81 -16.84
N PRO A 421 -15.73 9.29 -18.08
CA PRO A 421 -14.45 9.11 -18.74
C PRO A 421 -13.71 10.46 -18.94
N PRO A 422 -12.38 10.49 -18.76
CA PRO A 422 -11.55 11.65 -19.11
C PRO A 422 -11.72 12.10 -20.56
N SER A 423 -11.34 13.34 -20.87
CA SER A 423 -11.43 13.87 -22.24
C SER A 423 -10.34 14.91 -22.55
N ASP A 424 -10.04 15.08 -23.83
CA ASP A 424 -9.21 16.16 -24.39
C ASP A 424 -10.00 17.46 -24.65
N LYS A 425 -11.35 17.42 -24.57
CA LYS A 425 -12.23 18.57 -24.80
C LYS A 425 -12.37 19.41 -23.54
N TYR A 426 -12.75 18.79 -22.42
CA TYR A 426 -13.13 19.43 -21.15
C TYR A 426 -12.29 18.92 -19.98
N GLU A 427 -12.32 19.62 -18.84
CA GLU A 427 -11.79 19.07 -17.58
C GLU A 427 -12.80 18.10 -16.95
N THR A 428 -12.31 17.03 -16.35
CA THR A 428 -13.11 16.01 -15.65
C THR A 428 -12.78 16.04 -14.17
N VAL A 429 -13.71 16.50 -13.33
CA VAL A 429 -13.57 16.59 -11.88
C VAL A 429 -14.08 15.30 -11.25
N MET A 430 -13.16 14.38 -11.01
CA MET A 430 -13.43 13.09 -10.38
C MET A 430 -13.64 13.26 -8.88
N MET A 431 -14.70 12.63 -8.37
CA MET A 431 -15.01 12.64 -6.95
C MET A 431 -15.62 11.28 -6.55
N PRO A 432 -14.98 10.50 -5.65
CA PRO A 432 -13.60 10.67 -5.21
C PRO A 432 -12.61 10.69 -6.38
N GLY A 433 -11.45 11.30 -6.18
CA GLY A 433 -10.33 11.24 -7.11
C GLY A 433 -9.45 10.01 -6.90
N ALA A 434 -8.26 10.01 -7.52
CA ALA A 434 -7.30 8.90 -7.52
C ALA A 434 -6.78 8.49 -6.14
N LEU A 435 -6.68 9.44 -5.19
CA LEU A 435 -6.34 9.11 -3.79
C LEU A 435 -7.53 8.52 -3.01
N GLY A 436 -8.72 8.50 -3.60
CA GLY A 436 -9.90 7.79 -3.12
C GLY A 436 -10.59 8.37 -1.90
N GLY A 437 -11.79 7.87 -1.66
CA GLY A 437 -12.54 8.06 -0.42
C GLY A 437 -11.90 7.33 0.75
N SER A 438 -11.47 6.08 0.55
CA SER A 438 -10.66 5.31 1.49
C SER A 438 -9.44 4.72 0.76
N ASN A 439 -8.32 4.59 1.46
CA ASN A 439 -7.02 4.21 0.92
C ASN A 439 -6.30 3.20 1.86
N TYR A 440 -5.02 2.88 1.64
CA TYR A 440 -4.30 1.93 2.50
C TYR A 440 -4.28 2.36 3.98
N GLY A 441 -4.42 1.39 4.88
CA GLY A 441 -4.50 1.57 6.33
C GLY A 441 -5.83 2.15 6.83
N ASN A 442 -6.76 2.49 5.93
CA ASN A 442 -8.00 3.19 6.29
C ASN A 442 -9.18 2.26 6.63
N THR A 443 -9.01 0.94 6.68
CA THR A 443 -10.03 -0.04 7.13
C THR A 443 -9.57 -0.82 8.35
N ALA A 444 -10.48 -1.01 9.32
CA ALA A 444 -10.32 -1.86 10.51
C ALA A 444 -11.67 -2.53 10.86
N ALA A 445 -11.67 -3.53 11.73
CA ALA A 445 -12.84 -4.37 12.03
C ALA A 445 -13.05 -4.60 13.53
N ASP A 446 -14.31 -4.84 13.93
CA ASP A 446 -14.63 -5.74 15.04
C ASP A 446 -15.12 -7.08 14.42
N PRO A 447 -14.28 -8.14 14.39
CA PRO A 447 -14.59 -9.38 13.70
C PRO A 447 -15.82 -10.14 14.22
N ASP A 448 -16.15 -10.01 15.50
CA ASP A 448 -17.24 -10.74 16.15
C ASP A 448 -18.56 -9.95 16.21
N LYS A 449 -18.50 -8.61 16.22
CA LYS A 449 -19.69 -7.74 16.16
C LYS A 449 -20.13 -7.41 14.71
N GLY A 450 -19.32 -7.71 13.69
CA GLY A 450 -19.66 -7.44 12.30
C GLY A 450 -19.65 -5.95 11.95
N ILE A 451 -18.78 -5.17 12.62
CA ILE A 451 -18.64 -3.73 12.41
C ILE A 451 -17.36 -3.45 11.63
N LEU A 452 -17.49 -2.72 10.53
CA LEU A 452 -16.39 -2.22 9.70
C LEU A 452 -16.15 -0.74 10.02
N TYR A 453 -14.93 -0.38 10.39
CA TYR A 453 -14.51 0.99 10.60
C TYR A 453 -13.77 1.51 9.36
N ILE A 454 -14.18 2.69 8.88
CA ILE A 454 -13.61 3.30 7.67
C ILE A 454 -13.14 4.71 8.00
N LEU A 455 -11.85 4.97 7.80
CA LEU A 455 -11.34 6.32 7.62
C LEU A 455 -11.64 6.75 6.18
N THR A 456 -12.35 7.88 6.04
CA THR A 456 -12.82 8.40 4.76
C THR A 456 -12.45 9.86 4.58
N GLN A 457 -12.20 10.26 3.33
CA GLN A 457 -11.91 11.63 2.94
C GLN A 457 -12.74 12.09 1.73
N GLU A 458 -12.85 13.40 1.57
CA GLU A 458 -13.53 14.07 0.48
C GLU A 458 -12.46 14.74 -0.40
N HIS A 459 -11.86 13.94 -1.27
CA HIS A 459 -10.67 14.28 -2.05
C HIS A 459 -10.97 14.20 -3.55
N ALA A 460 -10.88 15.32 -4.25
CA ALA A 460 -11.10 15.40 -5.70
C ALA A 460 -9.78 15.42 -6.48
N SER A 461 -9.79 14.85 -7.68
CA SER A 461 -8.71 14.95 -8.67
C SER A 461 -9.31 15.44 -9.98
N ILE A 462 -8.59 16.29 -10.72
CA ILE A 462 -9.12 16.96 -11.92
C ILE A 462 -8.25 16.61 -13.12
N TYR A 463 -8.81 15.94 -14.13
CA TYR A 463 -8.03 15.45 -15.26
C TYR A 463 -8.52 15.98 -16.59
N LYS A 464 -7.57 16.24 -17.49
CA LYS A 464 -7.81 16.57 -18.88
C LYS A 464 -6.75 15.87 -19.71
N LEU A 465 -7.18 15.07 -20.67
CA LEU A 465 -6.27 14.33 -21.53
C LEU A 465 -5.61 15.28 -22.54
N ASN A 466 -4.33 15.02 -22.77
CA ASN A 466 -3.53 15.59 -23.82
C ASN A 466 -3.03 14.43 -24.69
N LYS A 467 -2.94 14.65 -26.01
CA LYS A 467 -2.31 13.67 -26.89
C LYS A 467 -0.86 13.47 -26.45
N VAL A 468 -0.42 12.22 -26.37
CA VAL A 468 1.01 11.91 -26.23
C VAL A 468 1.70 12.33 -27.54
N GLU A 469 2.44 13.43 -27.45
CA GLU A 469 3.39 13.86 -28.47
C GLU A 469 4.80 13.40 -28.06
N PRO A 470 5.67 13.02 -29.00
CA PRO A 470 7.09 12.85 -28.71
C PRO A 470 7.63 14.12 -28.03
N PRO A 471 8.48 14.00 -26.99
CA PRO A 471 8.76 15.11 -26.06
C PRO A 471 9.22 16.38 -26.79
N LYS A 472 8.33 17.38 -26.81
CA LYS A 472 8.63 18.66 -27.45
C LYS A 472 9.78 19.35 -26.74
N LEU A 473 10.82 19.65 -27.52
CA LEU A 473 11.99 20.39 -27.08
C LEU A 473 11.59 21.82 -26.70
N ASP A 474 11.24 22.03 -25.43
CA ASP A 474 11.06 23.36 -24.81
C ASP A 474 12.44 24.03 -24.62
N LEU A 475 12.99 24.45 -25.77
CA LEU A 475 14.32 24.98 -25.96
C LEU A 475 14.25 26.05 -27.06
N SER A 476 14.82 27.23 -26.80
CA SER A 476 15.00 28.22 -27.85
C SER A 476 15.94 27.70 -28.95
N VAL A 477 15.86 28.28 -30.15
CA VAL A 477 16.77 27.97 -31.27
C VAL A 477 18.26 28.12 -30.87
N GLY A 478 18.55 29.04 -29.94
CA GLY A 478 19.89 29.22 -29.37
C GLY A 478 20.32 28.08 -28.46
N GLU A 479 19.42 27.57 -27.60
CA GLU A 479 19.66 26.39 -26.77
C GLU A 479 19.81 25.13 -27.62
N ILE A 480 18.90 24.86 -28.57
CA ILE A 480 18.97 23.71 -29.49
C ILE A 480 20.31 23.68 -30.21
N LYS A 481 20.81 24.82 -30.69
CA LYS A 481 22.13 24.90 -31.33
C LYS A 481 23.27 24.62 -30.35
N ARG A 482 23.19 25.10 -29.10
CA ARG A 482 24.21 24.88 -28.07
C ARG A 482 24.29 23.42 -27.66
N VAL A 483 23.16 22.79 -27.34
CA VAL A 483 23.10 21.39 -26.89
C VAL A 483 23.44 20.41 -27.99
N LYS A 484 23.04 20.65 -29.25
CA LYS A 484 23.50 19.84 -30.39
C LYS A 484 25.01 19.94 -30.59
N THR A 485 25.59 21.14 -30.45
CA THR A 485 27.05 21.32 -30.54
C THR A 485 27.78 20.55 -29.44
N LEU A 486 27.30 20.62 -28.19
CA LEU A 486 27.84 19.89 -27.06
C LEU A 486 27.71 18.37 -27.24
N TYR A 487 26.51 17.89 -27.62
CA TYR A 487 26.24 16.48 -27.86
C TYR A 487 27.16 15.90 -28.93
N THR A 488 27.25 16.54 -30.10
CA THR A 488 28.13 16.11 -31.20
C THR A 488 29.62 16.14 -30.82
N ALA A 489 30.06 17.10 -30.01
CA ALA A 489 31.46 17.23 -29.60
C ALA A 489 31.87 16.30 -28.44
N SER A 490 30.93 15.87 -27.60
CA SER A 490 31.25 15.26 -26.29
C SER A 490 30.52 13.96 -25.96
N CYS A 491 29.37 13.67 -26.59
CA CYS A 491 28.52 12.52 -26.24
C CYS A 491 28.36 11.53 -27.41
N GLN A 492 28.21 12.05 -28.63
CA GLN A 492 27.81 11.29 -29.83
C GLN A 492 28.72 10.10 -30.15
N SER A 493 30.02 10.18 -29.84
CA SER A 493 31.00 9.11 -30.05
C SER A 493 30.77 7.88 -29.17
N CYS A 494 30.08 8.02 -28.03
CA CYS A 494 29.75 6.93 -27.12
C CYS A 494 28.26 6.56 -27.18
N HIS A 495 27.38 7.54 -27.40
CA HIS A 495 25.93 7.43 -27.24
C HIS A 495 25.12 7.40 -28.54
N GLY A 496 25.79 7.32 -29.70
CA GLY A 496 25.12 7.25 -31.01
C GLY A 496 24.75 8.62 -31.60
N ILE A 497 24.32 8.63 -32.87
CA ILE A 497 23.99 9.86 -33.61
C ILE A 497 22.61 10.40 -33.22
N GLU A 498 21.64 9.50 -33.08
CA GLU A 498 20.24 9.75 -32.71
C GLU A 498 19.97 9.40 -31.23
N MET A 499 21.03 9.35 -30.40
CA MET A 499 21.00 9.01 -28.96
C MET A 499 20.65 7.55 -28.66
N GLU A 500 20.81 6.67 -29.65
CA GLU A 500 20.50 5.24 -29.66
C GLU A 500 21.44 4.36 -28.80
N GLY A 501 22.55 4.92 -28.30
CA GLY A 501 23.55 4.22 -27.50
C GLY A 501 24.75 3.69 -28.30
N GLY A 502 25.59 2.89 -27.64
CA GLY A 502 26.80 2.32 -28.23
C GLY A 502 27.76 1.83 -27.15
N VAL A 503 28.87 2.55 -26.96
CA VAL A 503 29.80 2.31 -25.84
C VAL A 503 29.24 2.86 -24.53
N GLY A 504 28.43 3.92 -24.60
CA GLY A 504 27.58 4.40 -23.52
C GLY A 504 26.13 3.95 -23.73
N PRO A 505 25.29 4.01 -22.68
CA PRO A 505 23.86 3.69 -22.80
C PRO A 505 23.14 4.67 -23.74
N PRO A 506 21.99 4.28 -24.31
CA PRO A 506 21.08 5.22 -24.99
C PRO A 506 20.72 6.40 -24.09
N LEU A 507 20.50 7.57 -24.70
CA LEU A 507 20.14 8.82 -24.03
C LEU A 507 18.80 9.41 -24.51
N GLN A 508 18.04 8.66 -25.31
CA GLN A 508 16.65 8.99 -25.64
C GLN A 508 15.78 8.99 -24.37
N ASN A 509 14.81 9.90 -24.30
CA ASN A 509 13.85 10.09 -23.19
C ASN A 509 14.46 9.99 -21.77
N ILE A 510 15.65 10.58 -21.55
CA ILE A 510 16.48 10.35 -20.36
C ILE A 510 15.78 10.63 -19.03
N GLY A 511 14.77 11.51 -19.00
CA GLY A 511 13.96 11.80 -17.81
C GLY A 511 12.97 10.70 -17.39
N GLU A 512 12.71 9.71 -18.25
CA GLU A 512 12.02 8.46 -17.88
C GLU A 512 12.95 7.51 -17.10
N HIS A 513 14.26 7.78 -17.06
CA HIS A 513 15.28 6.84 -16.59
C HIS A 513 16.22 7.42 -15.52
N LEU A 514 16.45 8.74 -15.53
CA LEU A 514 17.32 9.47 -14.61
C LEU A 514 16.68 10.81 -14.25
N PHE A 515 16.54 11.12 -12.96
CA PHE A 515 16.17 12.48 -12.52
C PHE A 515 17.29 13.48 -12.83
N TYR A 516 16.92 14.76 -13.01
CA TYR A 516 17.87 15.81 -13.40
C TYR A 516 19.11 15.89 -12.51
N ASP A 517 18.99 15.75 -11.18
CA ASP A 517 20.14 15.78 -10.26
C ASP A 517 21.13 14.62 -10.49
N GLU A 518 20.63 13.43 -10.86
CA GLU A 518 21.46 12.25 -11.12
C GLU A 518 22.09 12.30 -12.52
N PHE A 519 21.34 12.80 -13.51
CA PHE A 519 21.87 13.16 -14.83
C PHE A 519 23.00 14.21 -14.69
N ARG A 520 22.73 15.30 -13.99
CA ARG A 520 23.67 16.39 -13.70
C ARG A 520 24.93 15.89 -13.00
N SER A 521 24.78 15.05 -11.97
CA SER A 521 25.92 14.44 -11.28
C SER A 521 26.73 13.52 -12.20
N THR A 522 26.05 12.68 -13.00
CA THR A 522 26.69 11.76 -13.95
C THR A 522 27.46 12.51 -15.05
N VAL A 523 26.89 13.57 -15.61
CA VAL A 523 27.54 14.37 -16.67
C VAL A 523 28.70 15.19 -16.10
N LEU A 524 28.56 15.82 -14.93
CA LEU A 524 29.64 16.63 -14.34
C LEU A 524 30.82 15.79 -13.85
N ASN A 525 30.55 14.67 -13.15
CA ASN A 525 31.59 13.88 -12.49
C ASN A 525 32.11 12.71 -13.34
N GLY A 526 31.34 12.26 -14.33
CA GLY A 526 31.59 11.03 -15.07
C GLY A 526 31.04 9.79 -14.36
N LYS A 527 31.05 8.64 -15.05
CA LYS A 527 30.58 7.35 -14.51
C LYS A 527 31.24 6.19 -15.28
N GLY A 528 32.02 5.36 -14.59
CA GLY A 528 32.75 4.26 -15.21
C GLY A 528 33.78 4.76 -16.25
N GLN A 529 33.57 4.40 -17.52
CA GLN A 529 34.40 4.86 -18.65
C GLN A 529 34.04 6.27 -19.14
N MET A 530 32.88 6.82 -18.76
CA MET A 530 32.44 8.17 -19.16
C MET A 530 33.21 9.24 -18.36
N PRO A 531 33.93 10.18 -19.01
CA PRO A 531 34.62 11.28 -18.33
C PRO A 531 33.66 12.35 -17.81
N GLY A 532 34.09 13.11 -16.81
CA GLY A 532 33.32 14.22 -16.22
C GLY A 532 33.46 15.54 -16.99
N PHE A 533 32.33 16.16 -17.34
CA PHE A 533 32.24 17.40 -18.10
C PHE A 533 32.04 18.63 -17.19
N VAL A 534 32.91 18.79 -16.19
CA VAL A 534 32.89 19.85 -15.14
C VAL A 534 32.83 21.30 -15.63
N HIS A 535 32.93 21.54 -16.93
CA HIS A 535 32.94 22.85 -17.57
C HIS A 535 31.60 23.25 -18.22
N VAL A 536 30.58 22.38 -18.19
CA VAL A 536 29.24 22.68 -18.73
C VAL A 536 28.42 23.42 -17.66
N ASP A 537 27.84 24.56 -18.03
CA ASP A 537 27.04 25.38 -17.10
C ASP A 537 25.65 24.78 -16.82
N GLU A 538 25.06 25.20 -15.70
CA GLU A 538 23.78 24.71 -15.18
C GLU A 538 22.60 24.88 -16.16
N GLU A 539 22.54 25.95 -16.95
CA GLU A 539 21.47 26.16 -17.91
C GLU A 539 21.69 25.32 -19.17
N THR A 540 22.94 25.17 -19.62
CA THR A 540 23.30 24.22 -20.69
C THR A 540 23.03 22.76 -20.27
N LEU A 541 23.21 22.39 -19.00
CA LEU A 541 22.86 21.07 -18.48
C LEU A 541 21.33 20.83 -18.45
N LYS A 542 20.54 21.79 -17.97
CA LYS A 542 19.06 21.72 -18.06
C LYS A 542 18.60 21.64 -19.50
N ALA A 543 19.20 22.43 -20.39
CA ALA A 543 18.88 22.42 -21.81
C ALA A 543 19.26 21.07 -22.44
N LEU A 544 20.40 20.47 -22.09
CA LEU A 544 20.81 19.15 -22.58
C LEU A 544 19.89 18.05 -22.04
N TYR A 545 19.49 18.11 -20.78
CA TYR A 545 18.53 17.17 -20.19
C TYR A 545 17.17 17.22 -20.91
N ARG A 546 16.64 18.43 -21.19
CA ARG A 546 15.45 18.62 -22.05
C ARG A 546 15.68 18.15 -23.49
N TYR A 547 16.88 18.36 -24.04
CA TYR A 547 17.24 17.90 -25.39
C TYR A 547 17.19 16.37 -25.51
N LEU A 548 17.59 15.69 -24.44
CA LEU A 548 17.52 14.24 -24.29
C LEU A 548 16.12 13.77 -23.81
N GLY A 549 15.09 14.62 -23.87
CA GLY A 549 13.69 14.28 -23.54
C GLY A 549 13.31 14.33 -22.04
N GLY A 550 14.18 14.83 -21.16
CA GLY A 550 13.92 14.92 -19.72
C GLY A 550 13.27 16.23 -19.25
N ASN A 551 12.28 16.15 -18.35
CA ASN A 551 11.62 17.32 -17.76
C ASN A 551 12.26 17.74 -16.42
N PRO A 552 12.92 18.90 -16.29
CA PRO A 552 13.64 19.32 -15.08
C PRO A 552 12.71 19.88 -13.96
N ARG A 553 11.40 19.63 -13.99
CA ARG A 553 10.50 19.84 -12.84
C ARG A 553 10.75 18.77 -11.77
N THR A 554 11.82 18.91 -10.98
CA THR A 554 12.24 17.88 -10.02
C THR A 554 11.37 17.82 -8.75
N PHE A 555 10.91 16.61 -8.43
CA PHE A 555 10.75 16.18 -7.05
C PHE A 555 12.11 15.69 -6.54
N ASN A 556 12.70 16.39 -5.57
CA ASN A 556 14.05 16.06 -5.07
C ASN A 556 14.04 14.89 -4.07
N ILE A 557 14.27 13.65 -4.52
CA ILE A 557 14.69 12.54 -3.64
C ILE A 557 15.80 11.68 -4.28
N ARG A 558 17.05 12.17 -4.22
CA ARG A 558 18.24 11.32 -4.00
C ARG A 558 19.32 12.16 -3.33
N ARG A 559 19.61 11.87 -2.05
CA ARG A 559 20.87 12.27 -1.41
C ARG A 559 21.85 11.13 -1.62
N ASN A 560 23.08 11.45 -2.02
CA ASN A 560 24.21 10.57 -1.69
C ASN A 560 24.36 10.62 -0.16
N LEU A 561 23.78 9.62 0.51
CA LEU A 561 24.10 9.33 1.90
C LEU A 561 25.25 8.32 1.85
N GLU A 562 26.47 8.82 2.02
CA GLU A 562 27.56 7.98 2.51
C GLU A 562 27.08 7.33 3.83
N ALA A 563 27.43 6.07 4.04
CA ALA A 563 26.97 5.32 5.21
C ALA A 563 27.36 6.08 6.49
N GLN A 564 26.36 6.50 7.27
CA GLN A 564 26.61 7.29 8.46
C GLN A 564 27.03 6.35 9.59
N GLU A 565 27.98 6.81 10.41
CA GLU A 565 28.33 6.14 11.66
C GLU A 565 27.11 6.26 12.59
N VAL A 566 26.64 5.11 13.09
CA VAL A 566 25.44 5.00 13.92
C VAL A 566 25.87 4.56 15.32
N GLU A 567 25.55 5.35 16.33
CA GLU A 567 25.78 4.98 17.73
C GLU A 567 24.76 3.92 18.20
N GLY A 568 25.21 2.98 19.02
CA GLY A 568 24.40 1.90 19.59
C GLY A 568 24.99 0.50 19.30
N PRO A 569 24.24 -0.58 19.59
CA PRO A 569 24.67 -1.96 19.36
C PRO A 569 24.57 -2.33 17.86
N VAL A 570 25.40 -1.70 17.01
CA VAL A 570 25.42 -1.98 15.57
C VAL A 570 26.01 -3.37 15.31
N VAL A 571 25.19 -4.24 14.73
CA VAL A 571 25.54 -5.64 14.40
C VAL A 571 25.85 -5.83 12.92
N ALA A 572 25.23 -5.03 12.05
CA ALA A 572 25.36 -5.09 10.60
C ALA A 572 25.17 -3.69 9.96
N SER A 573 25.52 -3.55 8.67
CA SER A 573 25.37 -2.29 7.93
C SER A 573 25.10 -2.56 6.45
N GLY A 574 24.07 -1.89 5.90
CA GLY A 574 23.60 -2.07 4.53
C GLY A 574 22.78 -3.36 4.32
N GLY A 575 22.05 -3.42 3.21
CA GLY A 575 21.44 -4.68 2.75
C GLY A 575 22.50 -5.63 2.18
N VAL A 576 22.13 -6.87 1.85
CA VAL A 576 23.07 -7.78 1.17
C VAL A 576 23.47 -7.23 -0.20
N LYS A 577 24.66 -7.62 -0.67
CA LYS A 577 25.24 -7.12 -1.91
C LYS A 577 24.53 -7.71 -3.13
N ILE A 578 23.59 -6.95 -3.68
CA ILE A 578 22.94 -7.26 -4.97
C ILE A 578 24.00 -7.32 -6.09
N LEU A 579 23.88 -8.32 -6.97
CA LEU A 579 24.70 -8.41 -8.17
C LEU A 579 24.23 -7.37 -9.21
N PRO A 580 25.16 -6.70 -9.94
CA PRO A 580 24.77 -5.79 -11.01
C PRO A 580 24.21 -6.58 -12.21
N ASP A 581 23.22 -6.02 -12.91
CA ASP A 581 22.75 -6.58 -14.19
C ASP A 581 23.93 -6.71 -15.17
N GLU A 582 24.17 -7.90 -15.73
CA GLU A 582 25.26 -8.09 -16.71
C GLU A 582 25.04 -7.27 -18.00
N ASN A 583 23.77 -7.10 -18.39
CA ASN A 583 23.34 -6.34 -19.56
C ASN A 583 22.13 -5.48 -19.16
N HIS A 584 22.25 -4.15 -19.22
CA HIS A 584 21.14 -3.24 -18.98
C HIS A 584 20.26 -3.10 -20.24
N SER A 585 19.05 -3.64 -20.20
CA SER A 585 18.02 -3.36 -21.21
C SER A 585 17.36 -1.99 -20.96
N LEU A 586 16.90 -1.34 -22.04
CA LEU A 586 15.96 -0.22 -21.94
C LEU A 586 14.65 -0.68 -21.27
N ALA A 587 13.97 0.24 -20.59
CA ALA A 587 12.58 0.05 -20.22
C ALA A 587 11.71 0.08 -21.50
N MET A 588 10.55 -0.56 -21.49
CA MET A 588 9.62 -0.49 -22.62
C MET A 588 9.01 0.92 -22.70
N SER A 589 9.11 1.56 -23.87
CA SER A 589 8.61 2.92 -24.14
C SER A 589 7.64 2.99 -25.32
N ASP A 590 7.50 1.89 -26.06
CA ASP A 590 6.51 1.69 -27.13
C ASP A 590 6.09 0.22 -27.25
N TYR A 591 5.03 -0.04 -28.02
CA TYR A 591 4.45 -1.38 -28.21
C TYR A 591 5.42 -2.35 -28.95
N PRO A 592 5.29 -3.68 -28.76
CA PRO A 592 6.01 -4.66 -29.57
C PRO A 592 5.57 -4.62 -31.05
N ASN A 593 6.53 -4.78 -31.98
CA ASN A 593 6.31 -4.62 -33.43
C ASN A 593 5.29 -5.59 -34.07
N ASP A 594 4.90 -6.65 -33.36
CA ASP A 594 3.98 -7.70 -33.81
C ASP A 594 2.55 -7.55 -33.25
N VAL A 595 2.25 -6.44 -32.59
CA VAL A 595 1.03 -6.22 -31.80
C VAL A 595 0.14 -5.14 -32.42
N GLU A 596 -1.17 -5.38 -32.42
CA GLU A 596 -2.17 -4.38 -32.79
C GLU A 596 -2.40 -3.39 -31.63
N HIS A 597 -2.24 -2.09 -31.90
CA HIS A 597 -2.34 -1.01 -30.91
C HIS A 597 -2.90 0.28 -31.55
N PRO A 598 -3.38 1.25 -30.75
CA PRO A 598 -3.81 2.56 -31.27
C PRO A 598 -2.66 3.36 -31.91
N ASP A 599 -2.95 4.07 -33.00
CA ASP A 599 -2.03 5.05 -33.64
C ASP A 599 -1.62 6.21 -32.71
N VAL A 600 -2.39 6.45 -31.65
CA VAL A 600 -2.27 7.60 -30.75
C VAL A 600 -2.55 7.18 -29.32
N ARG A 601 -1.62 7.50 -28.42
CA ARG A 601 -1.81 7.44 -26.95
C ARG A 601 -2.24 8.81 -26.40
N PHE A 602 -2.94 8.82 -25.27
CA PHE A 602 -3.29 10.02 -24.51
C PHE A 602 -2.79 9.94 -23.07
N THR A 603 -2.50 11.08 -22.44
CA THR A 603 -2.01 11.17 -21.05
C THR A 603 -2.54 12.43 -20.38
N THR A 604 -2.58 12.47 -19.05
CA THR A 604 -2.88 13.69 -18.28
C THR A 604 -1.63 14.23 -17.59
N ASP A 605 -1.59 15.53 -17.33
CA ASP A 605 -0.65 16.09 -16.35
C ASP A 605 -1.02 15.51 -14.96
N TYR A 606 -0.23 14.55 -14.48
CA TYR A 606 -0.46 13.87 -13.20
C TYR A 606 -0.30 14.85 -12.02
N GLY A 607 -1.17 14.75 -11.01
CA GLY A 607 -1.07 15.54 -9.77
C GLY A 607 -1.92 16.82 -9.73
N LEU A 608 -3.06 16.87 -10.42
CA LEU A 608 -4.11 17.89 -10.25
C LEU A 608 -5.08 17.54 -9.09
N ASP A 609 -4.51 17.03 -7.99
CA ASP A 609 -5.20 16.76 -6.74
C ASP A 609 -5.59 18.04 -6.02
N TRP A 610 -6.85 18.13 -5.58
CA TRP A 610 -7.37 19.27 -4.82
C TRP A 610 -8.10 18.81 -3.54
N PRO A 611 -7.35 18.43 -2.49
CA PRO A 611 -7.92 18.12 -1.18
C PRO A 611 -8.72 19.32 -0.67
N GLY A 612 -10.02 19.12 -0.42
CA GLY A 612 -10.90 20.18 0.04
C GLY A 612 -11.49 21.08 -1.05
N LEU A 613 -11.52 20.66 -2.32
CA LEU A 613 -12.35 21.29 -3.36
C LEU A 613 -13.83 21.35 -2.95
N ALA A 614 -14.34 20.22 -2.45
CA ALA A 614 -15.69 20.11 -1.93
C ALA A 614 -15.81 20.71 -0.51
N ALA A 615 -17.01 21.09 -0.11
CA ALA A 615 -17.34 21.55 1.24
C ALA A 615 -17.10 20.45 2.30
N PRO A 616 -16.84 20.82 3.57
CA PRO A 616 -16.65 19.84 4.65
C PRO A 616 -17.92 19.01 4.96
N PRO A 617 -17.82 17.90 5.72
CA PRO A 617 -16.62 17.38 6.39
C PRO A 617 -15.59 16.80 5.42
N TRP A 618 -14.33 17.23 5.48
CA TRP A 618 -13.30 16.83 4.51
C TRP A 618 -12.63 15.49 4.81
N SER A 619 -12.68 15.05 6.06
CA SER A 619 -12.24 13.73 6.49
C SER A 619 -13.00 13.31 7.74
N SER A 620 -13.23 12.01 7.89
CA SER A 620 -14.00 11.43 8.98
C SER A 620 -13.55 9.99 9.24
N ILE A 621 -13.80 9.52 10.45
CA ILE A 621 -13.96 8.08 10.74
C ILE A 621 -15.46 7.77 10.82
N LEU A 622 -15.86 6.57 10.41
CA LEU A 622 -17.23 6.08 10.56
C LEU A 622 -17.23 4.62 11.00
N ALA A 623 -18.30 4.21 11.69
CA ALA A 623 -18.62 2.81 11.92
C ALA A 623 -19.73 2.36 10.97
N TYR A 624 -19.55 1.19 10.37
CA TYR A 624 -20.46 0.57 9.43
C TYR A 624 -20.96 -0.75 10.03
N ASP A 625 -22.26 -0.82 10.34
CA ASP A 625 -22.89 -2.06 10.79
C ASP A 625 -23.28 -2.89 9.58
N LEU A 626 -22.55 -3.99 9.34
CA LEU A 626 -22.79 -4.90 8.22
C LEU A 626 -23.74 -6.06 8.60
N ASN A 627 -24.20 -6.15 9.84
CA ASN A 627 -25.37 -6.96 10.18
C ASN A 627 -26.63 -6.30 9.61
N ASN A 628 -26.79 -4.98 9.79
CA ASN A 628 -27.95 -4.24 9.28
C ASN A 628 -27.75 -3.68 7.86
N GLY A 629 -26.52 -3.33 7.47
CA GLY A 629 -26.20 -2.66 6.21
C GLY A 629 -26.31 -1.15 6.28
N THR A 630 -25.91 -0.55 7.42
CA THR A 630 -26.12 0.87 7.72
C THR A 630 -24.87 1.51 8.32
N ILE A 631 -24.58 2.75 7.92
CA ILE A 631 -23.60 3.59 8.63
C ILE A 631 -24.20 3.91 10.01
N LYS A 632 -23.52 3.48 11.07
CA LYS A 632 -23.96 3.59 12.46
C LYS A 632 -23.71 4.99 13.03
N TRP A 633 -22.50 5.51 12.78
CA TRP A 633 -22.12 6.89 13.11
C TRP A 633 -21.01 7.39 12.18
N ARG A 634 -20.80 8.71 12.12
CA ARG A 634 -19.68 9.37 11.43
C ARG A 634 -19.15 10.51 12.30
N ARG A 635 -17.82 10.57 12.47
CA ARG A 635 -17.11 11.60 13.25
C ARG A 635 -16.04 12.28 12.38
N PRO A 636 -16.11 13.59 12.14
CA PRO A 636 -15.03 14.34 11.47
C PRO A 636 -13.73 14.29 12.29
N VAL A 637 -12.58 14.16 11.62
CA VAL A 637 -11.25 13.99 12.26
C VAL A 637 -10.14 14.78 11.57
N GLY A 638 -9.11 15.12 12.35
CA GLY A 638 -7.95 15.89 11.91
C GLY A 638 -8.15 17.39 12.05
N GLN A 639 -7.04 18.14 11.99
CA GLN A 639 -7.05 19.59 12.14
C GLN A 639 -6.35 20.28 10.96
N ASP A 640 -7.07 21.18 10.30
CA ASP A 640 -6.58 22.01 9.19
C ASP A 640 -6.35 23.47 9.61
N SER A 641 -5.25 24.08 9.19
CA SER A 641 -4.96 25.50 9.49
C SER A 641 -5.35 26.48 8.38
N LEU A 642 -5.67 26.00 7.18
CA LEU A 642 -5.77 26.81 5.96
C LEU A 642 -7.18 27.33 5.70
N TYR A 643 -8.19 26.45 5.68
CA TYR A 643 -9.57 26.82 5.34
C TYR A 643 -10.45 27.03 6.58
N ALA A 644 -10.30 26.16 7.59
CA ALA A 644 -11.19 26.12 8.76
C ALA A 644 -10.61 26.71 10.04
N GLN A 645 -9.40 27.29 10.00
CA GLN A 645 -8.71 27.89 11.15
C GLN A 645 -8.71 26.98 12.41
N GLY A 646 -8.53 25.67 12.21
CA GLY A 646 -8.44 24.68 13.27
C GLY A 646 -9.75 24.10 13.77
N ASN A 647 -10.91 24.43 13.16
CA ASN A 647 -12.20 23.87 13.55
C ASN A 647 -12.33 22.37 13.20
N GLN A 648 -12.09 21.51 14.19
CA GLN A 648 -12.10 20.04 14.03
C GLN A 648 -13.46 19.44 13.65
N SER A 649 -14.59 20.15 13.84
CA SER A 649 -15.92 19.63 13.45
C SER A 649 -16.12 19.52 11.93
N LEU A 650 -15.17 20.01 11.15
CA LEU A 650 -15.12 19.94 9.68
C LEU A 650 -14.12 18.89 9.18
N GLY A 651 -13.38 18.25 10.09
CA GLY A 651 -12.19 17.45 9.77
C GLY A 651 -11.11 18.27 9.08
N ALA A 652 -10.21 17.60 8.34
CA ALA A 652 -9.17 18.25 7.56
C ALA A 652 -9.12 17.75 6.09
N PRO A 653 -8.79 18.60 5.10
CA PRO A 653 -8.47 18.17 3.74
C PRO A 653 -7.27 17.21 3.74
N GLY A 654 -7.39 16.08 3.04
CA GLY A 654 -6.40 15.00 3.09
C GLY A 654 -6.20 14.41 4.49
N GLY A 655 -7.19 14.57 5.39
CA GLY A 655 -7.03 14.38 6.83
C GLY A 655 -6.69 12.96 7.26
N VAL A 656 -7.07 11.96 6.45
CA VAL A 656 -6.84 10.53 6.71
C VAL A 656 -5.89 9.84 5.72
N LEU A 657 -5.23 10.60 4.83
CA LEU A 657 -4.16 10.05 3.99
C LEU A 657 -3.05 9.45 4.86
N ARG A 658 -2.75 8.16 4.62
CA ARG A 658 -1.66 7.41 5.28
C ARG A 658 -1.83 7.30 6.80
N LYS A 659 -3.06 7.35 7.29
CA LYS A 659 -3.44 7.17 8.70
C LYS A 659 -3.95 5.76 8.95
N GLY A 660 -3.74 5.28 10.17
CA GLY A 660 -4.25 4.00 10.65
C GLY A 660 -4.98 4.12 11.99
N MET A 661 -5.61 3.02 12.38
CA MET A 661 -6.47 2.91 13.56
C MET A 661 -6.36 1.52 14.22
N ILE A 662 -6.79 1.38 15.48
CA ILE A 662 -6.88 0.11 16.21
C ILE A 662 -8.27 0.03 16.86
N VAL A 663 -8.92 -1.11 16.76
CA VAL A 663 -10.20 -1.42 17.43
C VAL A 663 -9.92 -2.35 18.60
N THR A 664 -10.41 -2.06 19.80
CA THR A 664 -10.21 -2.92 20.98
C THR A 664 -11.46 -3.72 21.34
N SER A 665 -11.27 -4.90 21.92
CA SER A 665 -12.38 -5.75 22.41
C SER A 665 -13.29 -5.03 23.43
N THR A 666 -12.72 -4.13 24.23
CA THR A 666 -13.40 -3.26 25.21
C THR A 666 -14.24 -2.14 24.60
N GLY A 667 -14.22 -1.96 23.28
CA GLY A 667 -15.04 -0.93 22.60
C GLY A 667 -14.39 0.45 22.50
N VAL A 668 -13.06 0.53 22.54
CA VAL A 668 -12.31 1.76 22.20
C VAL A 668 -11.73 1.66 20.80
N VAL A 669 -11.90 2.70 19.98
CA VAL A 669 -11.28 2.82 18.65
C VAL A 669 -10.24 3.94 18.67
N PHE A 670 -8.96 3.58 18.62
CA PHE A 670 -7.86 4.53 18.47
C PHE A 670 -7.69 4.91 17.00
N THR A 671 -7.57 6.18 16.66
CA THR A 671 -7.29 6.60 15.27
C THR A 671 -6.38 7.82 15.18
N THR A 672 -5.61 7.88 14.11
CA THR A 672 -4.68 8.97 13.79
C THR A 672 -5.25 9.89 12.70
N ALA A 673 -4.87 11.18 12.68
CA ALA A 673 -5.30 12.15 11.66
C ALA A 673 -4.29 13.29 11.43
N LYS A 674 -4.47 14.06 10.36
CA LYS A 674 -3.66 15.24 9.98
C LYS A 674 -3.58 16.27 11.12
N GLY A 675 -2.40 16.86 11.28
CA GLY A 675 -2.07 17.74 12.39
C GLY A 675 -1.47 16.99 13.59
N GLY A 676 -0.96 15.77 13.39
CA GLY A 676 -0.41 14.93 14.48
C GLY A 676 -1.47 14.50 15.49
N LYS A 677 -2.74 14.45 15.07
CA LYS A 677 -3.88 14.16 15.93
C LYS A 677 -3.98 12.67 16.20
N LEU A 678 -4.26 12.34 17.46
CA LEU A 678 -4.57 11.00 17.94
C LEU A 678 -5.85 11.09 18.77
N TYR A 679 -6.82 10.23 18.47
CA TYR A 679 -8.08 10.15 19.21
C TYR A 679 -8.27 8.73 19.74
N ALA A 680 -8.92 8.61 20.90
CA ALA A 680 -9.66 7.42 21.27
C ALA A 680 -11.15 7.73 21.19
N LEU A 681 -11.91 6.86 20.52
CA LEU A 681 -13.33 7.00 20.28
C LEU A 681 -14.10 5.85 20.94
N ASP A 682 -15.30 6.12 21.40
CA ASP A 682 -16.26 5.07 21.76
C ASP A 682 -16.73 4.32 20.50
N ALA A 683 -16.65 2.99 20.52
CA ALA A 683 -17.03 2.13 19.39
C ALA A 683 -18.54 2.18 19.09
N GLU A 684 -19.39 2.43 20.10
CA GLU A 684 -20.84 2.41 19.96
C GLU A 684 -21.39 3.70 19.33
N SER A 685 -20.86 4.86 19.73
CA SER A 685 -21.38 6.21 19.41
C SER A 685 -20.47 7.08 18.54
N GLY A 686 -19.16 6.82 18.52
CA GLY A 686 -18.18 7.71 17.88
C GLY A 686 -17.91 9.01 18.64
N GLU A 687 -18.24 9.07 19.94
CA GLU A 687 -17.79 10.16 20.81
C GLU A 687 -16.28 10.07 21.09
N ILE A 688 -15.62 11.23 21.22
CA ILE A 688 -14.19 11.31 21.54
C ILE A 688 -14.03 11.21 23.06
N LEU A 689 -13.37 10.14 23.50
CA LEU A 689 -13.10 9.84 24.91
C LEU A 689 -11.73 10.40 25.36
N TRP A 690 -10.78 10.51 24.43
CA TRP A 690 -9.45 11.06 24.63
C TRP A 690 -8.93 11.66 23.32
N GLU A 691 -8.22 12.79 23.39
CA GLU A 691 -7.56 13.44 22.26
C GLU A 691 -6.16 13.89 22.69
N GLU A 692 -5.16 13.57 21.87
CA GLU A 692 -3.78 14.04 22.00
C GLU A 692 -3.29 14.63 20.67
N THR A 693 -2.31 15.53 20.74
CA THR A 693 -1.76 16.27 19.61
C THR A 693 -0.24 16.18 19.62
N SER A 694 0.29 15.20 18.88
CA SER A 694 1.70 14.90 18.76
C SER A 694 2.55 16.10 18.31
N SER A 695 3.83 16.05 18.68
CA SER A 695 4.84 17.04 18.28
C SER A 695 5.29 16.89 16.83
N ASN A 696 4.94 15.79 16.17
CA ASN A 696 5.23 15.49 14.77
C ASN A 696 3.99 14.88 14.10
N GLU A 697 4.00 14.78 12.77
CA GLU A 697 2.89 14.16 12.05
C GLU A 697 2.95 12.63 12.17
N ILE A 698 1.79 11.98 12.21
CA ILE A 698 1.65 10.52 12.38
C ILE A 698 1.14 9.94 11.06
N ASN A 699 1.97 9.21 10.32
CA ASN A 699 1.65 8.71 8.97
C ASN A 699 2.02 7.21 8.82
N ALA A 700 1.63 6.40 9.80
CA ALA A 700 1.85 4.96 9.85
C ALA A 700 0.61 4.28 10.47
N GLN A 701 0.51 2.95 10.35
CA GLN A 701 -0.44 2.18 11.15
C GLN A 701 0.10 2.13 12.60
N PRO A 702 -0.67 2.57 13.62
CA PRO A 702 -0.30 2.38 15.02
C PRO A 702 -0.31 0.88 15.40
N SER A 703 0.42 0.56 16.46
CA SER A 703 0.56 -0.82 16.96
C SER A 703 0.22 -0.92 18.45
N MET A 704 -0.09 -2.12 18.95
CA MET A 704 -0.43 -2.34 20.37
C MET A 704 0.27 -3.57 20.93
N TYR A 705 0.56 -3.60 22.23
CA TYR A 705 1.10 -4.79 22.90
C TYR A 705 0.70 -4.85 24.37
N THR A 706 0.92 -6.01 25.00
CA THR A 706 0.82 -6.17 26.46
C THR A 706 2.14 -6.63 27.07
N LEU A 707 2.52 -6.06 28.21
CA LEU A 707 3.69 -6.48 29.01
C LEU A 707 3.31 -6.46 30.49
N ASP A 708 3.66 -7.51 31.24
CA ASP A 708 3.41 -7.63 32.69
C ASP A 708 1.94 -7.27 33.06
N GLY A 709 0.97 -7.71 32.24
CA GLY A 709 -0.47 -7.43 32.41
C GLY A 709 -0.92 -6.01 32.05
N ASN A 710 -0.03 -5.14 31.56
CA ASN A 710 -0.32 -3.76 31.16
C ASN A 710 -0.38 -3.62 29.64
N GLN A 711 -1.32 -2.81 29.15
CA GLN A 711 -1.58 -2.58 27.72
C GLN A 711 -0.92 -1.27 27.25
N TYR A 712 -0.30 -1.31 26.08
CA TYR A 712 0.56 -0.25 25.54
C TYR A 712 0.20 0.08 24.09
N LEU A 713 -0.04 1.35 23.79
CA LEU A 713 -0.30 1.89 22.45
C LEU A 713 0.99 2.54 21.88
N VAL A 714 1.36 2.19 20.65
CA VAL A 714 2.62 2.60 19.99
C VAL A 714 2.33 3.49 18.79
N ILE A 715 2.90 4.69 18.78
CA ILE A 715 2.65 5.72 17.77
C ILE A 715 3.97 6.13 17.08
N ASN A 716 4.08 5.93 15.77
CA ASN A 716 5.18 6.49 14.97
C ASN A 716 4.95 7.98 14.71
N ALA A 717 5.68 8.83 15.43
CA ALA A 717 5.66 10.28 15.32
C ALA A 717 6.95 10.82 14.69
N THR A 718 7.32 10.33 13.51
CA THR A 718 8.54 10.73 12.78
C THR A 718 8.29 11.58 11.54
N SER A 719 7.03 11.73 11.12
CA SER A 719 6.69 12.40 9.86
C SER A 719 6.63 13.92 9.97
N ASN A 720 6.89 14.59 8.84
CA ASN A 720 6.77 16.04 8.73
C ASN A 720 5.29 16.44 8.60
N PHE A 721 4.89 17.52 9.27
CA PHE A 721 3.59 18.17 9.03
C PHE A 721 3.48 18.65 7.58
N ALA A 722 2.26 18.58 7.03
CA ALA A 722 1.93 19.22 5.74
C ALA A 722 1.93 20.76 5.87
N ARG A 723 2.02 21.48 4.74
CA ARG A 723 2.12 22.96 4.71
C ARG A 723 0.89 23.69 5.27
N ASP A 724 -0.23 22.98 5.31
CA ASP A 724 -1.57 23.39 5.75
C ASP A 724 -1.97 22.78 7.11
N SER A 725 -1.02 22.11 7.78
CA SER A 725 -1.17 21.61 9.15
C SER A 725 -0.50 22.57 10.14
N TYR A 726 -1.04 22.66 11.36
CA TYR A 726 -0.37 23.37 12.44
C TYR A 726 0.96 22.68 12.79
N ASN A 727 2.08 23.38 12.66
CA ASN A 727 3.37 22.82 13.05
C ASN A 727 3.52 22.85 14.58
N HIS A 728 3.39 21.67 15.20
CA HIS A 728 3.51 21.50 16.65
C HIS A 728 4.93 21.19 17.14
N SER A 729 5.90 20.95 16.24
CA SER A 729 7.30 20.61 16.59
C SER A 729 8.10 21.79 17.17
N LYS A 730 7.43 22.93 17.38
CA LYS A 730 7.98 24.18 17.94
C LYS A 730 7.33 24.57 19.27
N LYS A 731 6.43 23.75 19.82
CA LYS A 731 5.87 23.94 21.16
C LYS A 731 6.97 23.75 22.23
N PRO A 732 6.88 24.41 23.39
CA PRO A 732 7.63 24.00 24.57
C PRO A 732 7.37 22.52 24.87
N ASN A 733 8.41 21.79 25.30
CA ASN A 733 8.38 20.34 25.57
C ASN A 733 7.94 19.46 24.37
N ALA A 734 8.04 19.96 23.13
CA ALA A 734 7.81 19.15 21.95
C ALA A 734 8.79 17.96 21.88
N LEU A 735 8.28 16.75 21.74
CA LEU A 735 9.09 15.56 21.54
C LEU A 735 9.77 15.61 20.14
N PRO A 736 11.03 15.17 20.02
CA PRO A 736 11.66 15.01 18.71
C PRO A 736 10.98 13.87 17.93
N LYS A 737 11.44 13.62 16.70
CA LYS A 737 10.97 12.50 15.91
C LYS A 737 11.28 11.18 16.61
N GLY A 738 10.29 10.29 16.68
CA GLY A 738 10.43 9.03 17.40
C GLY A 738 9.14 8.23 17.49
N TYR A 739 9.19 7.20 18.32
CA TYR A 739 8.06 6.35 18.68
C TYR A 739 7.60 6.72 20.08
N VAL A 740 6.33 7.09 20.21
CA VAL A 740 5.71 7.48 21.49
C VAL A 740 4.88 6.31 21.99
N ILE A 741 5.12 5.86 23.21
CA ILE A 741 4.40 4.74 23.81
C ILE A 741 3.52 5.24 24.96
N TYR A 742 2.22 4.98 24.86
CA TYR A 742 1.21 5.37 25.84
C TYR A 742 0.73 4.15 26.64
N SER A 743 0.46 4.32 27.94
CA SER A 743 -0.22 3.33 28.77
C SER A 743 -1.05 3.99 29.87
N LEU A 744 -1.82 3.18 30.60
CA LEU A 744 -2.42 3.63 31.86
C LEU A 744 -1.33 3.81 32.95
N PRO A 745 -1.51 4.72 33.92
CA PRO A 745 -0.54 4.93 35.00
C PRO A 745 -0.52 3.75 35.98
N LYS A 746 0.64 3.12 36.17
CA LYS A 746 0.78 1.89 36.99
C LYS A 746 0.22 2.01 38.43
N ASN A 747 0.25 3.23 39.00
CA ASN A 747 -0.23 3.50 40.35
C ASN A 747 -1.75 3.78 40.46
N LYS A 748 -2.53 3.71 39.37
CA LYS A 748 -3.99 4.00 39.37
C LYS A 748 -4.87 2.76 39.18
N LEU A 749 -4.29 1.57 39.01
CA LEU A 749 -5.02 0.34 38.67
C LEU A 749 -5.68 -0.38 39.87
N ASN A 750 -5.26 -0.09 41.11
CA ASN A 750 -5.84 -0.70 42.33
C ASN A 750 -6.56 0.33 43.24
N PRO A 751 -7.88 0.56 43.07
CA PRO A 751 -8.68 1.32 44.04
C PRO A 751 -9.16 0.50 45.26
N ILE A 752 -8.97 -0.83 45.27
CA ILE A 752 -9.81 -1.76 46.06
C ILE A 752 -9.08 -2.40 47.28
N GLU A 753 -7.75 -2.45 47.32
CA GLU A 753 -7.00 -3.11 48.41
C GLU A 753 -6.78 -2.24 49.68
N ASN A 754 -7.67 -1.29 49.98
CA ASN A 754 -7.61 -0.46 51.20
C ASN A 754 -9.00 -0.06 51.74
N GLN A 755 -9.86 -1.06 52.03
CA GLN A 755 -10.96 -0.96 53.00
C GLN A 755 -11.09 -2.25 53.81
#